data_AF-A0A9Q9SU75-F1
#
_entry.id   AF-A0A9Q9SU75-F1
#
_cell.length_a   1.000
_cell.length_b   1.000
_cell.length_c   1.000
_cell.angle_alpha   90.00
_cell.angle_beta   90.00
_cell.angle_gamma   90.00
#
_symmetry.space_group_name_H-M   'P 1'
#
loop_
_entity.id
_entity.type
_entity.pdbx_description
1 polymer ?
#
loop_
_entity_poly.entity_id
_entity_poly.type
_entity_poly.pdbx_seq_one_letter_code
_entity_poly.pdbx_strand_id
1 'polypeptide(L)'
;MSNLDVRFSSFNASLNRSNQGDLIQDLSTYDNNQAKAVAEIIQRANPDVLLINEFDFDENGEAAKLFQDNYLSVSQNGATAIDFPYVYLAPSNTGIPSGFDLDNNGEVGGPNDAFGFGFFPGQFGMVLFSKHPIDTENIRTFQNFLWKDMPDALLPLDPVTGESWYSEEELAVFRLSSKSHWDIPININGETVHVLASHPTPPVFDGAEDRNGTRNHDEIRFWSDYITPGAGDYIYDDQGNFGGLLASDRFVIMGDQNADPFDGDSTDNAILQILDNPLVNTSVTPSSEGGVDASNRQGLNNLTHGGNPAFDTADFGEENFGGPGNLRVDYVLPSQNLTITDATVFWPKSDDPAFELVGDFPFPSSDHRLVYVDVEVEPTVVDSNSKVVTGINFLGEVSFNTGFQFENTEVGGISGLAYDPANGVYYGLSDDRSQNAPARFYTIDIDLSDGSLDNGDVGFTGVTTLRNASGEPFPERGVDPEGIALTSAGTLFISSEGDANNLLNPFVNEFSLAGQEFNQLTVPDKFLPTSDGTRGIRNNRAFESLTISPDERFLYTAVENALIQDGPASTLEDESPVRILQYDLQTGEPAKEFLYITDTIPNQPDPPGSFADNGLVELLALDNTGTLLALERSFAVGVGNNLRLYEVRLQDATDISDVDNLLSNPTDPDSGLLEVEQVAEKRLLLDFDDLGIRLDNSEAIAFGPTLPDGRQSLIVASDNNFNDSQITQFLAFGLDLDHIQSPTAIVEATSEINGSDVLPTLP
;
A
#
# COMPACT_ATOMS: atom_id res chain seq x y z
N MET A 1 -4.40 -19.23 10.43
CA MET A 1 -4.50 -17.85 9.93
C MET A 1 -3.50 -17.05 10.73
N SER A 2 -2.67 -16.29 10.04
CA SER A 2 -1.81 -15.29 10.66
C SER A 2 -2.68 -14.32 11.48
N ASN A 3 -2.11 -13.49 12.35
CA ASN A 3 -2.90 -12.44 13.03
C ASN A 3 -3.26 -11.26 12.10
N LEU A 4 -3.07 -11.44 10.78
CA LEU A 4 -3.06 -10.41 9.75
C LEU A 4 -4.07 -10.73 8.63
N ASP A 5 -4.49 -12.01 8.51
CA ASP A 5 -5.59 -12.43 7.64
C ASP A 5 -6.93 -11.89 8.16
N VAL A 6 -7.70 -11.28 7.29
CA VAL A 6 -9.03 -10.72 7.57
C VAL A 6 -10.01 -11.21 6.52
N ARG A 7 -11.11 -11.81 6.98
CA ARG A 7 -12.18 -12.34 6.11
C ARG A 7 -13.27 -11.32 5.85
N PHE A 8 -13.39 -10.89 4.60
CA PHE A 8 -14.51 -10.10 4.11
C PHE A 8 -15.56 -11.03 3.46
N SER A 9 -16.83 -10.87 3.83
CA SER A 9 -17.92 -11.70 3.29
C SER A 9 -19.13 -10.90 2.86
N SER A 10 -19.72 -11.27 1.73
CA SER A 10 -21.01 -10.78 1.27
C SER A 10 -22.03 -11.91 1.26
N PHE A 11 -23.25 -11.64 1.69
CA PHE A 11 -24.35 -12.60 1.63
C PHE A 11 -25.70 -11.89 1.40
N ASN A 12 -26.26 -12.00 0.20
CA ASN A 12 -27.69 -11.74 0.03
C ASN A 12 -28.47 -12.84 0.76
N ALA A 13 -29.05 -12.51 1.91
CA ALA A 13 -29.65 -13.50 2.81
C ALA A 13 -31.18 -13.63 2.66
N SER A 14 -31.80 -12.83 1.77
CA SER A 14 -33.25 -12.73 1.60
C SER A 14 -34.01 -12.61 2.94
N LEU A 15 -33.43 -11.85 3.87
CA LEU A 15 -34.01 -11.51 5.17
C LEU A 15 -34.87 -10.25 5.04
N ASN A 16 -35.66 -10.18 3.99
CA ASN A 16 -36.64 -9.15 3.71
C ASN A 16 -38.05 -9.74 3.84
N ARG A 17 -39.06 -8.90 4.06
CA ARG A 17 -40.46 -9.33 4.19
C ARG A 17 -41.39 -8.49 3.36
N SER A 18 -42.62 -8.98 3.16
CA SER A 18 -43.63 -8.28 2.36
C SER A 18 -44.22 -7.05 3.06
N ASN A 19 -44.13 -6.97 4.39
CA ASN A 19 -44.61 -5.82 5.16
C ASN A 19 -43.55 -5.29 6.12
N GLN A 20 -43.59 -3.99 6.35
CA GLN A 20 -42.70 -3.31 7.29
C GLN A 20 -42.85 -3.89 8.70
N GLY A 21 -41.72 -4.25 9.32
CA GLY A 21 -41.66 -4.77 10.69
C GLY A 21 -41.84 -6.28 10.83
N ASP A 22 -42.24 -6.99 9.77
CA ASP A 22 -42.36 -8.46 9.81
C ASP A 22 -40.99 -9.11 10.06
N LEU A 23 -39.89 -8.53 9.57
CA LEU A 23 -38.54 -9.04 9.83
C LEU A 23 -38.20 -8.98 11.33
N ILE A 24 -38.50 -7.86 11.98
CA ILE A 24 -38.32 -7.70 13.44
C ILE A 24 -39.14 -8.75 14.17
N GLN A 25 -40.39 -8.98 13.75
CA GLN A 25 -41.26 -9.99 14.35
C GLN A 25 -40.62 -11.39 14.24
N ASP A 26 -40.12 -11.77 13.06
CA ASP A 26 -39.46 -13.04 12.83
C ASP A 26 -38.17 -13.20 13.65
N LEU A 27 -37.33 -12.17 13.68
CA LEU A 27 -36.06 -12.19 14.40
C LEU A 27 -36.24 -12.07 15.92
N SER A 28 -37.41 -11.63 16.39
CA SER A 28 -37.74 -11.61 17.82
C SER A 28 -37.95 -13.01 18.41
N THR A 29 -38.19 -14.02 17.58
CA THR A 29 -38.26 -15.42 18.01
C THR A 29 -36.90 -16.12 17.89
N TYR A 30 -36.81 -17.35 18.41
CA TYR A 30 -35.61 -18.19 18.34
C TYR A 30 -35.80 -19.40 17.41
N ASP A 31 -36.86 -19.43 16.61
CA ASP A 31 -37.30 -20.60 15.84
C ASP A 31 -37.59 -20.31 14.37
N ASN A 32 -37.26 -19.11 13.88
CA ASN A 32 -37.27 -18.85 12.45
C ASN A 32 -36.21 -19.72 11.75
N ASN A 33 -36.65 -20.64 10.90
CA ASN A 33 -35.76 -21.62 10.26
C ASN A 33 -34.79 -20.98 9.27
N GLN A 34 -35.24 -19.96 8.52
CA GLN A 34 -34.40 -19.25 7.56
C GLN A 34 -33.27 -18.52 8.28
N ALA A 35 -33.59 -17.73 9.31
CA ALA A 35 -32.61 -17.00 10.09
C ALA A 35 -31.60 -17.95 10.79
N LYS A 36 -32.03 -19.15 11.21
CA LYS A 36 -31.10 -20.19 11.72
C LYS A 36 -30.14 -20.70 10.66
N ALA A 37 -30.64 -21.00 9.46
CA ALA A 37 -29.82 -21.49 8.36
C ALA A 37 -28.79 -20.42 7.94
N VAL A 38 -29.23 -19.17 7.78
CA VAL A 38 -28.36 -18.02 7.49
C VAL A 38 -27.30 -17.84 8.58
N ALA A 39 -27.70 -17.84 9.85
CA ALA A 39 -26.75 -17.70 10.95
C ALA A 39 -25.75 -18.86 11.04
N GLU A 40 -26.18 -20.10 10.76
CA GLU A 40 -25.27 -21.24 10.73
C GLU A 40 -24.23 -21.13 9.60
N ILE A 41 -24.64 -20.70 8.40
CA ILE A 41 -23.73 -20.43 7.29
C ILE A 41 -22.68 -19.40 7.71
N ILE A 42 -23.11 -18.27 8.28
CA ILE A 42 -22.22 -17.20 8.76
C ILE A 42 -21.27 -17.74 9.85
N GLN A 43 -21.76 -18.52 10.81
CA GLN A 43 -20.93 -19.10 11.88
C GLN A 43 -19.89 -20.09 11.35
N ARG A 44 -20.20 -20.82 10.27
CA ARG A 44 -19.26 -21.75 9.61
C ARG A 44 -18.24 -21.00 8.75
N ALA A 45 -18.66 -19.93 8.09
CA ALA A 45 -17.79 -19.06 7.29
C ALA A 45 -16.89 -18.18 8.18
N ASN A 46 -17.34 -17.82 9.38
CA ASN A 46 -16.62 -17.01 10.37
C ASN A 46 -16.05 -15.68 9.82
N PRO A 47 -16.85 -14.81 9.18
CA PRO A 47 -16.37 -13.53 8.67
C PRO A 47 -15.84 -12.61 9.77
N ASP A 48 -14.89 -11.75 9.43
CA ASP A 48 -14.48 -10.63 10.27
C ASP A 48 -15.25 -9.36 9.92
N VAL A 49 -15.56 -9.18 8.64
CA VAL A 49 -16.46 -8.16 8.10
C VAL A 49 -17.50 -8.83 7.22
N LEU A 50 -18.78 -8.57 7.47
CA LEU A 50 -19.92 -9.21 6.80
C LEU A 50 -20.92 -8.16 6.31
N LEU A 51 -21.10 -8.08 4.99
CA LEU A 51 -22.22 -7.37 4.38
C LEU A 51 -23.38 -8.34 4.12
N ILE A 52 -24.58 -7.97 4.57
CA ILE A 52 -25.81 -8.68 4.25
C ILE A 52 -26.69 -7.80 3.36
N ASN A 53 -27.01 -8.30 2.17
CA ASN A 53 -28.03 -7.70 1.30
C ASN A 53 -29.42 -8.32 1.56
N GLU A 54 -30.45 -7.62 1.12
CA GLU A 54 -31.86 -7.95 1.40
C GLU A 54 -32.18 -8.09 2.87
N PHE A 55 -31.70 -7.14 3.67
CA PHE A 55 -32.03 -7.02 5.08
C PHE A 55 -32.91 -5.79 5.27
N ASP A 56 -34.18 -5.96 5.62
CA ASP A 56 -35.11 -4.81 5.75
C ASP A 56 -34.56 -3.79 6.75
N PHE A 57 -34.46 -2.54 6.30
CA PHE A 57 -33.96 -1.43 7.11
C PHE A 57 -35.01 -1.01 8.15
N ASP A 58 -34.56 -0.84 9.38
CA ASP A 58 -35.29 -0.17 10.45
C ASP A 58 -34.42 0.90 11.11
N GLU A 59 -34.98 2.08 11.36
CA GLU A 59 -34.23 3.24 11.85
C GLU A 59 -33.56 3.03 13.22
N ASN A 60 -34.03 2.06 14.00
CA ASN A 60 -33.53 1.78 15.35
C ASN A 60 -32.49 0.64 15.37
N GLY A 61 -32.24 -0.01 14.22
CA GLY A 61 -31.40 -1.20 14.12
C GLY A 61 -31.90 -2.39 14.95
N GLU A 62 -33.20 -2.45 15.24
CA GLU A 62 -33.81 -3.51 16.04
C GLU A 62 -33.71 -4.86 15.35
N ALA A 63 -33.91 -4.94 14.03
CA ALA A 63 -33.75 -6.19 13.29
C ALA A 63 -32.30 -6.70 13.36
N ALA A 64 -31.31 -5.83 13.10
CA ALA A 64 -29.90 -6.18 13.15
C ALA A 64 -29.49 -6.68 14.55
N LYS A 65 -29.95 -5.98 15.60
CA LYS A 65 -29.72 -6.39 16.99
C LYS A 65 -30.35 -7.74 17.31
N LEU A 66 -31.60 -7.97 16.92
CA LEU A 66 -32.27 -9.25 17.17
C LEU A 66 -31.60 -10.39 16.41
N PHE A 67 -31.12 -10.15 15.19
CA PHE A 67 -30.34 -11.14 14.44
C PHE A 67 -29.02 -11.48 15.17
N GLN A 68 -28.30 -10.46 15.62
CA GLN A 68 -27.09 -10.62 16.43
C GLN A 68 -27.37 -11.43 17.71
N ASP A 69 -28.31 -10.97 18.53
CA ASP A 69 -28.58 -11.51 19.86
C ASP A 69 -29.17 -12.93 19.83
N ASN A 70 -30.15 -13.18 18.94
CA ASN A 70 -30.94 -14.41 18.96
C ASN A 70 -30.40 -15.51 18.02
N TYR A 71 -29.59 -15.15 17.02
CA TYR A 71 -29.14 -16.07 15.98
C TYR A 71 -27.62 -16.15 15.85
N LEU A 72 -26.91 -15.03 15.68
CA LEU A 72 -25.46 -15.04 15.49
C LEU A 72 -24.69 -15.37 16.77
N SER A 73 -25.06 -14.77 17.90
CA SER A 73 -24.47 -15.05 19.22
C SER A 73 -24.94 -16.38 19.83
N VAL A 74 -25.76 -17.15 19.12
CA VAL A 74 -26.29 -18.45 19.54
C VAL A 74 -25.79 -19.54 18.59
N SER A 75 -25.04 -20.52 19.10
CA SER A 75 -24.54 -21.65 18.29
C SER A 75 -25.68 -22.36 17.55
N GLN A 76 -25.59 -22.43 16.23
CA GLN A 76 -26.48 -23.21 15.38
C GLN A 76 -25.84 -24.57 15.05
N ASN A 77 -26.49 -25.66 15.43
CA ASN A 77 -26.03 -27.04 15.15
C ASN A 77 -24.55 -27.34 15.49
N GLY A 78 -24.02 -26.69 16.53
CA GLY A 78 -22.64 -26.86 16.99
C GLY A 78 -21.60 -26.00 16.27
N ALA A 79 -21.99 -25.14 15.34
CA ALA A 79 -21.14 -24.09 14.80
C ALA A 79 -20.82 -23.04 15.89
N THR A 80 -19.64 -22.42 15.80
CA THR A 80 -19.20 -21.46 16.81
C THR A 80 -20.01 -20.18 16.68
N ALA A 81 -20.66 -19.76 17.77
CA ALA A 81 -21.36 -18.47 17.81
C ALA A 81 -20.40 -17.31 17.48
N ILE A 82 -20.92 -16.30 16.79
CA ILE A 82 -20.16 -15.14 16.34
C ILE A 82 -20.77 -13.85 16.90
N ASP A 83 -19.90 -12.92 17.28
CA ASP A 83 -20.28 -11.65 17.88
C ASP A 83 -19.63 -10.51 17.07
N PHE A 84 -20.45 -9.58 16.61
CA PHE A 84 -20.01 -8.39 15.89
C PHE A 84 -20.25 -7.14 16.74
N PRO A 85 -19.20 -6.59 17.39
CA PRO A 85 -19.33 -5.40 18.22
C PRO A 85 -19.68 -4.12 17.44
N TYR A 86 -19.47 -4.10 16.12
CA TYR A 86 -19.74 -2.94 15.28
C TYR A 86 -20.75 -3.30 14.19
N VAL A 87 -21.76 -2.45 14.03
CA VAL A 87 -22.83 -2.62 13.05
C VAL A 87 -23.10 -1.28 12.38
N TYR A 88 -23.25 -1.30 11.07
CA TYR A 88 -23.68 -0.14 10.28
C TYR A 88 -24.89 -0.49 9.42
N LEU A 89 -25.85 0.42 9.39
CA LEU A 89 -27.03 0.39 8.55
C LEU A 89 -27.43 1.84 8.21
N ALA A 90 -27.96 2.04 7.02
CA ALA A 90 -28.42 3.34 6.57
C ALA A 90 -29.67 3.19 5.67
N PRO A 91 -30.44 4.29 5.47
CA PRO A 91 -31.62 4.26 4.61
C PRO A 91 -31.31 3.78 3.18
N SER A 92 -32.27 3.07 2.59
CA SER A 92 -32.27 2.62 1.20
C SER A 92 -33.31 3.38 0.38
N ASN A 93 -33.09 3.54 -0.93
CA ASN A 93 -34.05 4.14 -1.87
C ASN A 93 -35.28 3.28 -2.16
N THR A 94 -35.23 2.00 -1.80
CA THR A 94 -36.31 1.04 -2.00
C THR A 94 -37.60 1.46 -1.30
N GLY A 95 -38.70 1.47 -2.05
CA GLY A 95 -40.04 1.78 -1.56
C GLY A 95 -40.27 3.23 -1.11
N ILE A 96 -39.28 4.13 -1.28
CA ILE A 96 -39.47 5.57 -1.08
C ILE A 96 -40.19 6.15 -2.30
N PRO A 97 -41.41 6.72 -2.17
CA PRO A 97 -42.14 7.28 -3.32
C PRO A 97 -41.37 8.43 -3.98
N SER A 98 -41.19 8.38 -5.31
CA SER A 98 -40.55 9.47 -6.06
C SER A 98 -41.50 10.66 -6.28
N GLY A 99 -42.81 10.40 -6.35
CA GLY A 99 -43.84 11.36 -6.74
C GLY A 99 -44.07 11.48 -8.25
N PHE A 100 -43.44 10.62 -9.06
CA PHE A 100 -43.53 10.57 -10.51
C PHE A 100 -43.95 9.18 -11.02
N ASP A 101 -44.38 9.09 -12.27
CA ASP A 101 -44.78 7.86 -12.99
C ASP A 101 -43.59 7.34 -13.79
N LEU A 102 -42.65 6.70 -13.09
CA LEU A 102 -41.33 6.32 -13.62
C LEU A 102 -41.39 5.13 -14.59
N ASP A 103 -42.45 4.32 -14.52
CA ASP A 103 -42.71 3.22 -15.45
C ASP A 103 -43.70 3.57 -16.58
N ASN A 104 -44.16 4.83 -16.65
CA ASN A 104 -45.07 5.35 -17.67
C ASN A 104 -46.39 4.54 -17.81
N ASN A 105 -46.90 3.99 -16.71
CA ASN A 105 -48.14 3.20 -16.72
C ASN A 105 -49.41 4.09 -16.73
N GLY A 106 -49.26 5.39 -16.49
CA GLY A 106 -50.32 6.40 -16.48
C GLY A 106 -50.86 6.75 -15.08
N GLU A 107 -50.33 6.15 -14.01
CA GLU A 107 -50.68 6.41 -12.62
C GLU A 107 -49.42 6.61 -11.77
N VAL A 108 -49.36 7.68 -10.97
CA VAL A 108 -48.27 7.89 -10.00
C VAL A 108 -48.50 7.04 -8.76
N GLY A 109 -47.55 6.15 -8.46
CA GLY A 109 -47.42 5.41 -7.21
C GLY A 109 -47.22 3.90 -7.39
N GLY A 110 -47.08 3.21 -6.26
CA GLY A 110 -46.74 1.78 -6.27
C GLY A 110 -45.22 1.55 -6.28
N PRO A 111 -44.78 0.29 -6.30
CA PRO A 111 -43.37 -0.04 -6.09
C PRO A 111 -42.47 0.33 -7.27
N ASN A 112 -42.98 0.35 -8.51
CA ASN A 112 -42.19 0.74 -9.69
C ASN A 112 -41.90 2.25 -9.77
N ASP A 113 -42.69 3.06 -9.07
CA ASP A 113 -42.55 4.53 -9.02
C ASP A 113 -41.77 5.01 -7.79
N ALA A 114 -41.27 4.09 -6.97
CA ALA A 114 -40.33 4.42 -5.91
C ALA A 114 -38.93 4.69 -6.48
N PHE A 115 -38.08 5.40 -5.75
CA PHE A 115 -36.69 5.65 -6.18
C PHE A 115 -35.91 4.35 -6.45
N GLY A 116 -36.22 3.29 -5.70
CA GLY A 116 -35.95 1.91 -6.09
C GLY A 116 -37.15 1.04 -5.75
N PHE A 117 -37.30 -0.09 -6.44
CA PHE A 117 -38.44 -0.97 -6.26
C PHE A 117 -38.61 -1.42 -4.80
N GLY A 118 -39.82 -1.25 -4.25
CA GLY A 118 -40.15 -1.71 -2.91
C GLY A 118 -41.56 -1.32 -2.50
N PHE A 119 -42.16 -2.08 -1.60
CA PHE A 119 -43.52 -1.87 -1.10
C PHE A 119 -43.57 -0.92 0.11
N PHE A 120 -42.45 -0.74 0.81
CA PHE A 120 -42.30 0.21 1.91
C PHE A 120 -40.85 0.74 1.97
N PRO A 121 -40.64 1.95 2.52
CA PRO A 121 -39.30 2.51 2.70
C PRO A 121 -38.37 1.58 3.48
N GLY A 122 -37.26 1.18 2.87
CA GLY A 122 -36.24 0.34 3.50
C GLY A 122 -36.37 -1.17 3.26
N GLN A 123 -37.38 -1.63 2.51
CA GLN A 123 -37.46 -3.03 2.10
C GLN A 123 -36.22 -3.43 1.27
N PHE A 124 -35.67 -4.64 1.41
CA PHE A 124 -34.46 -5.07 0.67
C PHE A 124 -33.20 -4.22 0.96
N GLY A 125 -33.11 -3.64 2.15
CA GLY A 125 -31.96 -2.85 2.58
C GLY A 125 -30.69 -3.69 2.73
N MET A 126 -29.69 -3.10 3.38
CA MET A 126 -28.41 -3.73 3.66
C MET A 126 -28.01 -3.51 5.11
N VAL A 127 -27.14 -4.36 5.63
CA VAL A 127 -26.51 -4.18 6.95
C VAL A 127 -25.08 -4.71 6.90
N LEU A 128 -24.15 -3.96 7.50
CA LEU A 128 -22.76 -4.35 7.68
C LEU A 128 -22.51 -4.72 9.15
N PHE A 129 -21.95 -5.89 9.38
CA PHE A 129 -21.45 -6.36 10.68
C PHE A 129 -19.94 -6.45 10.65
N SER A 130 -19.25 -6.02 11.70
CA SER A 130 -17.78 -6.03 11.76
C SER A 130 -17.25 -6.38 13.15
N LYS A 131 -16.19 -7.18 13.19
CA LYS A 131 -15.37 -7.42 14.39
C LYS A 131 -14.41 -6.24 14.66
N HIS A 132 -14.17 -5.44 13.64
CA HIS A 132 -13.24 -4.31 13.64
C HIS A 132 -13.98 -2.97 13.72
N PRO A 133 -13.42 -1.94 14.40
CA PRO A 133 -14.05 -0.64 14.50
C PRO A 133 -14.40 -0.03 13.14
N ILE A 134 -15.60 0.52 13.03
CA ILE A 134 -16.04 1.32 11.88
C ILE A 134 -15.73 2.78 12.19
N ASP A 135 -15.06 3.47 11.27
CA ASP A 135 -14.86 4.92 11.36
C ASP A 135 -16.12 5.65 10.91
N THR A 136 -17.04 5.84 11.85
CA THR A 136 -18.35 6.43 11.57
C THR A 136 -18.32 7.88 11.12
N GLU A 137 -17.24 8.62 11.42
CA GLU A 137 -17.12 10.04 11.06
C GLU A 137 -16.83 10.23 9.57
N ASN A 138 -16.13 9.28 8.96
CA ASN A 138 -15.70 9.34 7.56
C ASN A 138 -16.53 8.46 6.62
N ILE A 139 -17.66 7.93 7.07
CA ILE A 139 -18.59 7.19 6.20
C ILE A 139 -19.20 8.13 5.16
N ARG A 140 -19.19 7.68 3.90
CA ARG A 140 -19.87 8.36 2.80
C ARG A 140 -21.03 7.50 2.29
N THR A 141 -22.18 8.13 2.12
CA THR A 141 -23.35 7.51 1.48
C THR A 141 -23.69 8.27 0.22
N PHE A 142 -24.15 7.54 -0.80
CA PHE A 142 -24.50 8.11 -2.10
C PHE A 142 -25.96 7.75 -2.44
N GLN A 143 -26.82 7.82 -1.43
CA GLN A 143 -28.24 7.50 -1.59
C GLN A 143 -28.90 8.48 -2.56
N ASN A 144 -28.58 9.78 -2.45
CA ASN A 144 -29.25 10.85 -3.17
C ASN A 144 -28.53 11.30 -4.44
N PHE A 145 -27.40 10.68 -4.80
CA PHE A 145 -26.67 10.98 -6.03
C PHE A 145 -27.59 10.77 -7.25
N LEU A 146 -27.74 11.79 -8.10
CA LEU A 146 -28.68 11.75 -9.23
C LEU A 146 -28.09 11.04 -10.43
N TRP A 147 -28.89 10.20 -11.10
CA TRP A 147 -28.41 9.43 -12.26
C TRP A 147 -27.94 10.34 -13.40
N LYS A 148 -28.70 11.40 -13.68
CA LYS A 148 -28.34 12.38 -14.74
C LYS A 148 -27.04 13.16 -14.49
N ASP A 149 -26.52 13.17 -13.26
CA ASP A 149 -25.32 13.94 -12.92
C ASP A 149 -24.05 13.15 -13.28
N MET A 150 -24.20 11.87 -13.62
CA MET A 150 -23.12 11.05 -14.13
C MET A 150 -22.74 11.47 -15.56
N PRO A 151 -21.46 11.72 -15.85
CA PRO A 151 -21.00 12.04 -17.21
C PRO A 151 -21.35 10.92 -18.17
N ASP A 152 -22.00 11.30 -19.27
CA ASP A 152 -22.48 10.38 -20.30
C ASP A 152 -23.31 9.21 -19.73
N ALA A 153 -24.15 9.50 -18.73
CA ALA A 153 -25.08 8.54 -18.13
C ALA A 153 -25.87 7.77 -19.19
N LEU A 154 -25.98 6.46 -19.03
CA LEU A 154 -26.71 5.55 -19.91
C LEU A 154 -28.22 5.64 -19.64
N LEU A 155 -28.81 6.82 -19.82
CA LEU A 155 -30.22 7.04 -19.57
C LEU A 155 -31.10 6.32 -20.62
N PRO A 156 -32.17 5.63 -20.22
CA PRO A 156 -33.01 4.84 -21.12
C PRO A 156 -33.80 5.74 -22.07
N LEU A 157 -34.07 5.21 -23.25
CA LEU A 157 -34.86 5.85 -24.31
C LEU A 157 -36.14 5.07 -24.55
N ASP A 158 -37.21 5.77 -24.92
CA ASP A 158 -38.43 5.14 -25.41
C ASP A 158 -38.12 4.39 -26.73
N PRO A 159 -38.35 3.06 -26.79
CA PRO A 159 -37.94 2.25 -27.94
C PRO A 159 -38.77 2.51 -29.20
N VAL A 160 -39.89 3.24 -29.11
CA VAL A 160 -40.77 3.60 -30.22
C VAL A 160 -40.43 4.98 -30.78
N THR A 161 -40.20 5.96 -29.91
CA THR A 161 -39.98 7.36 -30.30
C THR A 161 -38.49 7.72 -30.41
N GLY A 162 -37.63 7.04 -29.65
CA GLY A 162 -36.22 7.37 -29.48
C GLY A 162 -35.98 8.61 -28.61
N GLU A 163 -37.03 9.15 -27.97
CA GLU A 163 -36.92 10.25 -27.01
C GLU A 163 -36.52 9.70 -25.63
N SER A 164 -36.10 10.59 -24.71
CA SER A 164 -35.75 10.17 -23.35
C SER A 164 -36.95 9.54 -22.66
N TRP A 165 -36.73 8.43 -21.94
CA TRP A 165 -37.78 7.77 -21.18
C TRP A 165 -38.30 8.64 -20.03
N TYR A 166 -37.39 9.37 -19.38
CA TYR A 166 -37.70 10.26 -18.27
C TYR A 166 -37.76 11.72 -18.73
N SER A 167 -38.71 12.47 -18.18
CA SER A 167 -38.80 13.92 -18.31
C SER A 167 -37.65 14.64 -17.57
N GLU A 168 -37.46 15.93 -17.89
CA GLU A 168 -36.47 16.77 -17.20
C GLU A 168 -36.78 16.90 -15.70
N GLU A 169 -38.06 16.94 -15.32
CA GLU A 169 -38.51 17.01 -13.94
C GLU A 169 -38.24 15.71 -13.17
N GLU A 170 -38.41 14.55 -13.80
CA GLU A 170 -38.09 13.25 -13.21
C GLU A 170 -36.60 13.10 -12.99
N LEU A 171 -35.79 13.38 -14.01
CA LEU A 171 -34.33 13.32 -13.91
C LEU A 171 -33.78 14.31 -12.88
N ALA A 172 -34.51 15.40 -12.57
CA ALA A 172 -34.10 16.33 -11.52
C ALA A 172 -34.15 15.76 -10.10
N VAL A 173 -34.83 14.63 -9.90
CA VAL A 173 -34.92 13.96 -8.59
C VAL A 173 -34.48 12.50 -8.62
N PHE A 174 -34.38 11.87 -9.80
CA PHE A 174 -34.15 10.44 -9.91
C PHE A 174 -32.71 10.06 -9.57
N ARG A 175 -32.58 9.23 -8.54
CA ARG A 175 -31.31 8.83 -7.92
C ARG A 175 -30.70 7.66 -8.70
N LEU A 176 -29.38 7.62 -8.83
CA LEU A 176 -28.69 6.50 -9.46
C LEU A 176 -28.91 5.20 -8.68
N SER A 177 -28.56 5.20 -7.40
CA SER A 177 -28.71 4.03 -6.52
C SER A 177 -30.17 3.59 -6.41
N SER A 178 -30.47 2.33 -6.69
CA SER A 178 -31.78 1.71 -6.44
C SER A 178 -31.96 1.35 -4.97
N LYS A 179 -30.88 0.94 -4.29
CA LYS A 179 -30.82 0.77 -2.83
C LYS A 179 -29.97 1.88 -2.23
N SER A 180 -28.65 1.70 -2.23
CA SER A 180 -27.65 2.71 -1.89
C SER A 180 -26.26 2.24 -2.31
N HIS A 181 -25.33 3.18 -2.43
CA HIS A 181 -23.89 2.93 -2.41
C HIS A 181 -23.34 3.50 -1.09
N TRP A 182 -22.46 2.75 -0.42
CA TRP A 182 -21.79 3.16 0.82
C TRP A 182 -20.29 2.95 0.70
N ASP A 183 -19.53 3.95 1.13
CA ASP A 183 -18.11 3.81 1.44
C ASP A 183 -17.96 3.86 2.96
N ILE A 184 -17.56 2.73 3.55
CA ILE A 184 -17.51 2.51 4.99
C ILE A 184 -16.07 2.19 5.38
N PRO A 185 -15.31 3.15 5.93
CA PRO A 185 -13.95 2.90 6.36
C PRO A 185 -13.93 2.05 7.64
N ILE A 186 -13.17 0.95 7.61
CA ILE A 186 -12.98 0.04 8.75
C ILE A 186 -11.53 0.11 9.21
N ASN A 187 -11.32 0.28 10.52
CA ASN A 187 -9.98 0.28 11.10
C ASN A 187 -9.54 -1.15 11.43
N ILE A 188 -8.55 -1.64 10.70
CA ILE A 188 -8.06 -3.01 10.78
C ILE A 188 -6.55 -2.95 10.96
N ASN A 189 -6.06 -3.43 12.11
CA ASN A 189 -4.63 -3.41 12.43
C ASN A 189 -3.97 -2.01 12.35
N GLY A 190 -4.74 -0.93 12.55
CA GLY A 190 -4.27 0.46 12.44
C GLY A 190 -4.44 1.07 11.05
N GLU A 191 -4.82 0.27 10.06
CA GLU A 191 -5.08 0.71 8.69
C GLU A 191 -6.54 0.95 8.42
N THR A 192 -6.81 1.83 7.47
CA THR A 192 -8.16 2.01 6.93
C THR A 192 -8.35 1.09 5.72
N VAL A 193 -9.35 0.23 5.78
CA VAL A 193 -9.84 -0.52 4.63
C VAL A 193 -11.28 -0.11 4.36
N HIS A 194 -11.53 0.44 3.18
CA HIS A 194 -12.84 0.91 2.75
C HIS A 194 -13.72 -0.26 2.29
N VAL A 195 -14.87 -0.47 2.93
CA VAL A 195 -15.90 -1.36 2.39
C VAL A 195 -16.79 -0.55 1.45
N LEU A 196 -16.72 -0.85 0.16
CA LEU A 196 -17.55 -0.25 -0.88
C LEU A 196 -18.77 -1.15 -1.11
N ALA A 197 -19.85 -0.86 -0.39
CA ALA A 197 -21.05 -1.71 -0.35
C ALA A 197 -22.14 -1.18 -1.27
N SER A 198 -22.69 -2.05 -2.11
CA SER A 198 -23.86 -1.74 -2.94
C SER A 198 -24.78 -2.96 -3.13
N HIS A 199 -26.00 -2.66 -3.56
CA HIS A 199 -26.95 -3.65 -4.06
C HIS A 199 -27.70 -3.04 -5.26
N PRO A 200 -27.08 -2.99 -6.46
CA PRO A 200 -27.70 -2.47 -7.67
C PRO A 200 -29.04 -3.13 -8.01
N THR A 201 -29.76 -2.54 -8.96
CA THR A 201 -31.01 -3.12 -9.44
C THR A 201 -30.74 -4.40 -10.24
N PRO A 202 -31.58 -5.45 -10.13
CA PRO A 202 -31.56 -6.56 -11.09
C PRO A 202 -31.78 -6.01 -12.50
N PRO A 203 -31.01 -6.43 -13.52
CA PRO A 203 -31.07 -5.88 -14.89
C PRO A 203 -32.26 -6.42 -15.71
N VAL A 204 -33.36 -6.76 -15.04
CA VAL A 204 -34.54 -7.40 -15.62
C VAL A 204 -35.81 -6.80 -14.98
N PHE A 205 -37.00 -7.32 -15.32
CA PHE A 205 -38.33 -6.89 -14.82
C PHE A 205 -38.85 -5.55 -15.40
N ASP A 206 -38.44 -5.23 -16.62
CA ASP A 206 -38.86 -4.07 -17.39
C ASP A 206 -39.07 -4.42 -18.88
N GLY A 207 -39.32 -3.40 -19.71
CA GLY A 207 -39.60 -3.56 -21.13
C GLY A 207 -38.38 -3.33 -22.03
N ALA A 208 -38.65 -3.14 -23.33
CA ALA A 208 -37.60 -2.95 -24.34
C ALA A 208 -36.82 -1.62 -24.20
N GLU A 209 -37.24 -0.75 -23.29
CA GLU A 209 -36.50 0.45 -22.87
C GLU A 209 -35.26 0.16 -22.01
N ASP A 210 -35.18 -1.04 -21.40
CA ASP A 210 -34.05 -1.51 -20.59
C ASP A 210 -33.62 -0.55 -19.47
N ARG A 211 -34.60 -0.06 -18.68
CA ARG A 211 -34.35 0.87 -17.56
C ARG A 211 -33.46 0.27 -16.50
N ASN A 212 -33.68 -0.99 -16.18
CA ASN A 212 -33.01 -1.69 -15.11
C ASN A 212 -31.63 -2.17 -15.55
N GLY A 213 -31.46 -2.68 -16.78
CA GLY A 213 -30.13 -3.03 -17.27
C GLY A 213 -29.23 -1.81 -17.40
N THR A 214 -29.75 -0.72 -17.98
CA THR A 214 -28.97 0.52 -18.12
C THR A 214 -28.66 1.20 -16.78
N ARG A 215 -29.58 1.11 -15.80
CA ARG A 215 -29.33 1.59 -14.43
C ARG A 215 -28.31 0.73 -13.70
N ASN A 216 -28.43 -0.60 -13.78
CA ASN A 216 -27.46 -1.54 -13.22
C ASN A 216 -26.05 -1.28 -13.77
N HIS A 217 -25.95 -1.03 -15.07
CA HIS A 217 -24.71 -0.63 -15.72
C HIS A 217 -24.05 0.57 -15.05
N ASP A 218 -24.80 1.65 -14.86
CA ASP A 218 -24.25 2.88 -14.27
C ASP A 218 -24.06 2.79 -12.75
N GLU A 219 -24.86 2.00 -12.04
CA GLU A 219 -24.63 1.67 -10.63
C GLU A 219 -23.31 0.92 -10.46
N ILE A 220 -22.96 -0.01 -11.35
CA ILE A 220 -21.67 -0.70 -11.30
C ILE A 220 -20.53 0.22 -11.74
N ARG A 221 -20.74 1.00 -12.82
CA ARG A 221 -19.75 1.99 -13.29
C ARG A 221 -19.39 2.99 -12.20
N PHE A 222 -20.36 3.37 -11.35
CA PHE A 222 -20.12 4.26 -10.21
C PHE A 222 -18.91 3.82 -9.39
N TRP A 223 -18.80 2.53 -9.04
CA TRP A 223 -17.64 2.05 -8.30
C TRP A 223 -16.35 2.05 -9.11
N SER A 224 -16.40 1.71 -10.39
CA SER A 224 -15.22 1.78 -11.27
C SER A 224 -14.68 3.20 -11.37
N ASP A 225 -15.55 4.20 -11.53
CA ASP A 225 -15.18 5.62 -11.56
C ASP A 225 -14.72 6.09 -10.17
N TYR A 226 -15.36 5.64 -9.08
CA TYR A 226 -15.02 6.02 -7.70
C TYR A 226 -13.63 5.56 -7.26
N ILE A 227 -13.20 4.37 -7.66
CA ILE A 227 -11.88 3.83 -7.29
C ILE A 227 -10.76 4.28 -8.24
N THR A 228 -11.11 4.82 -9.41
CA THR A 228 -10.13 5.25 -10.42
C THR A 228 -9.77 6.73 -10.24
N PRO A 229 -8.51 7.07 -9.90
CA PRO A 229 -8.12 8.46 -9.65
C PRO A 229 -8.50 9.40 -10.79
N GLY A 230 -9.22 10.48 -10.44
CA GLY A 230 -9.70 11.51 -11.37
C GLY A 230 -10.95 11.16 -12.18
N ALA A 231 -11.35 9.88 -12.28
CA ALA A 231 -12.59 9.50 -12.97
C ALA A 231 -13.83 9.86 -12.14
N GLY A 232 -13.77 9.64 -10.83
CA GLY A 232 -14.84 9.91 -9.87
C GLY A 232 -14.98 11.36 -9.41
N ASP A 233 -14.31 12.34 -10.03
CA ASP A 233 -14.34 13.76 -9.61
C ASP A 233 -15.76 14.37 -9.62
N TYR A 234 -16.67 13.79 -10.39
CA TYR A 234 -18.08 14.21 -10.47
C TYR A 234 -18.94 13.64 -9.33
N ILE A 235 -18.47 12.61 -8.62
CA ILE A 235 -19.23 11.90 -7.60
C ILE A 235 -19.28 12.77 -6.34
N TYR A 236 -20.49 13.02 -5.84
CA TYR A 236 -20.73 13.69 -4.56
C TYR A 236 -21.51 12.79 -3.61
N ASP A 237 -21.13 12.80 -2.33
CA ASP A 237 -21.88 12.10 -1.29
C ASP A 237 -23.11 12.90 -0.82
N ASP A 238 -23.91 12.30 0.05
CA ASP A 238 -25.14 12.88 0.61
C ASP A 238 -24.87 14.12 1.49
N GLN A 239 -23.62 14.38 1.86
CA GLN A 239 -23.19 15.59 2.57
C GLN A 239 -22.65 16.67 1.62
N GLY A 240 -22.50 16.35 0.33
CA GLY A 240 -22.02 17.24 -0.73
C GLY A 240 -20.50 17.24 -0.90
N ASN A 241 -19.76 16.26 -0.34
CA ASN A 241 -18.32 16.13 -0.58
C ASN A 241 -18.05 15.39 -1.88
N PHE A 242 -17.15 15.94 -2.69
CA PHE A 242 -16.81 15.42 -4.02
C PHE A 242 -15.55 14.54 -4.01
N GLY A 243 -15.44 13.67 -5.01
CA GLY A 243 -14.24 12.89 -5.32
C GLY A 243 -14.35 11.41 -4.93
N GLY A 244 -13.40 10.62 -5.44
CA GLY A 244 -13.24 9.18 -5.20
C GLY A 244 -12.06 8.84 -4.29
N LEU A 245 -11.67 7.57 -4.31
CA LEU A 245 -10.49 7.07 -3.59
C LEU A 245 -9.19 7.37 -4.35
N LEU A 246 -8.08 7.37 -3.61
CA LEU A 246 -6.73 7.42 -4.15
C LEU A 246 -6.26 6.02 -4.57
N ALA A 247 -5.30 5.94 -5.49
CA ALA A 247 -4.73 4.65 -5.93
C ALA A 247 -4.10 3.84 -4.78
N SER A 248 -3.62 4.53 -3.74
CA SER A 248 -3.01 3.93 -2.55
C SER A 248 -4.03 3.41 -1.55
N ASP A 249 -5.31 3.79 -1.66
CA ASP A 249 -6.33 3.40 -0.69
C ASP A 249 -6.60 1.89 -0.79
N ARG A 250 -6.87 1.28 0.36
CA ARG A 250 -7.23 -0.14 0.44
C ARG A 250 -8.74 -0.24 0.50
N PHE A 251 -9.33 -1.06 -0.35
CA PHE A 251 -10.79 -1.23 -0.38
C PHE A 251 -11.18 -2.67 -0.67
N VAL A 252 -12.44 -3.00 -0.32
CA VAL A 252 -13.11 -4.23 -0.75
C VAL A 252 -14.50 -3.86 -1.24
N ILE A 253 -14.78 -4.09 -2.52
CA ILE A 253 -16.12 -3.93 -3.10
C ILE A 253 -16.93 -5.16 -2.72
N MET A 254 -18.11 -4.95 -2.11
CA MET A 254 -18.93 -6.01 -1.55
C MET A 254 -20.40 -5.84 -1.93
N GLY A 255 -21.06 -6.93 -2.28
CA GLY A 255 -22.51 -6.97 -2.44
C GLY A 255 -22.97 -7.79 -3.63
N ASP A 256 -24.28 -7.99 -3.68
CA ASP A 256 -25.00 -8.47 -4.86
C ASP A 256 -25.05 -7.37 -5.93
N GLN A 257 -24.16 -7.48 -6.93
CA GLN A 257 -24.07 -6.57 -8.07
C GLN A 257 -25.11 -6.87 -9.16
N ASN A 258 -25.85 -7.99 -9.05
CA ASN A 258 -26.87 -8.40 -10.01
C ASN A 258 -26.38 -8.54 -11.47
N ALA A 259 -25.08 -8.70 -11.68
CA ALA A 259 -24.48 -8.77 -13.01
C ALA A 259 -23.49 -9.92 -13.10
N ASP A 260 -23.77 -10.84 -14.01
CA ASP A 260 -22.90 -11.97 -14.35
C ASP A 260 -22.01 -11.60 -15.57
N PRO A 261 -20.72 -12.00 -15.58
CA PRO A 261 -19.79 -11.63 -16.65
C PRO A 261 -20.03 -12.34 -18.00
N PHE A 262 -20.86 -13.40 -18.06
CA PHE A 262 -21.02 -14.23 -19.25
C PHE A 262 -22.47 -14.59 -19.60
N ASP A 263 -23.29 -14.87 -18.58
CA ASP A 263 -24.54 -15.62 -18.70
C ASP A 263 -25.78 -14.80 -18.28
N GLY A 264 -25.58 -13.63 -17.69
CA GLY A 264 -26.65 -12.74 -17.23
C GLY A 264 -27.12 -11.73 -18.28
N ASP A 265 -28.21 -11.03 -17.95
CA ASP A 265 -28.88 -10.06 -18.84
C ASP A 265 -28.39 -8.60 -18.66
N SER A 266 -27.28 -8.36 -17.95
CA SER A 266 -26.77 -7.01 -17.73
C SER A 266 -26.37 -6.32 -19.04
N THR A 267 -26.75 -5.06 -19.21
CA THR A 267 -26.37 -4.24 -20.36
C THR A 267 -24.85 -4.13 -20.46
N ASP A 268 -24.30 -4.37 -21.66
CA ASP A 268 -22.88 -4.25 -22.00
C ASP A 268 -21.90 -5.01 -21.06
N ASN A 269 -22.34 -6.10 -20.44
CA ASN A 269 -21.56 -6.87 -19.46
C ASN A 269 -21.05 -5.98 -18.32
N ALA A 270 -21.95 -5.18 -17.73
CA ALA A 270 -21.67 -4.12 -16.78
C ALA A 270 -20.59 -4.44 -15.74
N ILE A 271 -20.58 -5.66 -15.19
CA ILE A 271 -19.63 -6.08 -14.15
C ILE A 271 -18.16 -6.06 -14.59
N LEU A 272 -17.88 -6.20 -15.89
CA LEU A 272 -16.52 -6.13 -16.42
C LEU A 272 -15.88 -4.75 -16.18
N GLN A 273 -16.69 -3.70 -16.00
CA GLN A 273 -16.18 -2.36 -15.65
C GLN A 273 -15.39 -2.35 -14.33
N ILE A 274 -15.72 -3.24 -13.38
CA ILE A 274 -14.97 -3.41 -12.12
C ILE A 274 -13.98 -4.57 -12.23
N LEU A 275 -14.34 -5.69 -12.84
CA LEU A 275 -13.47 -6.87 -12.93
C LEU A 275 -12.21 -6.63 -13.78
N ASP A 276 -12.29 -5.78 -14.80
CA ASP A 276 -11.16 -5.41 -15.66
C ASP A 276 -10.44 -4.14 -15.17
N ASN A 277 -10.90 -3.53 -14.06
CA ASN A 277 -10.23 -2.35 -13.51
C ASN A 277 -8.88 -2.75 -12.87
N PRO A 278 -7.76 -2.12 -13.26
CA PRO A 278 -6.42 -2.51 -12.79
C PRO A 278 -6.19 -2.30 -11.29
N LEU A 279 -7.05 -1.53 -10.61
CA LEU A 279 -6.98 -1.32 -9.16
C LEU A 279 -7.74 -2.38 -8.35
N VAL A 280 -8.40 -3.34 -9.02
CA VAL A 280 -9.13 -4.44 -8.37
C VAL A 280 -8.35 -5.74 -8.49
N ASN A 281 -8.08 -6.38 -7.37
CA ASN A 281 -7.40 -7.67 -7.34
C ASN A 281 -8.36 -8.80 -7.73
N THR A 282 -8.27 -9.26 -8.98
CA THR A 282 -9.03 -10.39 -9.52
C THR A 282 -8.19 -11.67 -9.70
N SER A 283 -7.00 -11.71 -9.08
CA SER A 283 -6.05 -12.84 -9.21
C SER A 283 -6.62 -14.18 -8.75
N VAL A 284 -7.59 -14.14 -7.82
CA VAL A 284 -8.33 -15.31 -7.34
C VAL A 284 -9.82 -15.02 -7.43
N THR A 285 -10.57 -15.90 -8.07
CA THR A 285 -12.04 -15.85 -8.09
C THR A 285 -12.60 -16.82 -7.04
N PRO A 286 -13.46 -16.39 -6.11
CA PRO A 286 -14.15 -17.28 -5.19
C PRO A 286 -14.83 -18.43 -5.92
N SER A 287 -14.70 -19.64 -5.40
CA SER A 287 -15.26 -20.82 -6.08
C SER A 287 -15.83 -21.87 -5.12
N SER A 288 -16.62 -22.78 -5.66
CA SER A 288 -17.18 -23.93 -4.94
C SER A 288 -17.34 -25.16 -5.83
N GLU A 289 -17.25 -26.36 -5.24
CA GLU A 289 -17.67 -27.58 -5.92
C GLU A 289 -19.21 -27.71 -5.98
N GLY A 290 -19.93 -27.04 -5.07
CA GLY A 290 -21.40 -27.11 -5.02
C GLY A 290 -22.08 -26.37 -6.17
N GLY A 291 -21.52 -25.26 -6.66
CA GLY A 291 -22.03 -24.61 -7.89
C GLY A 291 -21.96 -25.54 -9.10
N VAL A 292 -20.86 -26.28 -9.24
CA VAL A 292 -20.71 -27.32 -10.28
C VAL A 292 -21.72 -28.46 -10.08
N ASP A 293 -21.92 -28.93 -8.85
CA ASP A 293 -22.92 -29.96 -8.55
C ASP A 293 -24.34 -29.48 -8.85
N ALA A 294 -24.70 -28.26 -8.43
CA ALA A 294 -26.01 -27.65 -8.68
C ALA A 294 -26.28 -27.51 -10.17
N SER A 295 -25.36 -26.90 -10.93
CA SER A 295 -25.44 -26.76 -12.39
C SER A 295 -25.71 -28.10 -13.07
N ASN A 296 -24.98 -29.16 -12.69
CA ASN A 296 -25.16 -30.50 -13.27
C ASN A 296 -26.48 -31.18 -12.88
N ARG A 297 -26.91 -31.06 -11.61
CA ARG A 297 -28.15 -31.70 -11.13
C ARG A 297 -29.39 -31.01 -11.69
N GLN A 298 -29.36 -29.69 -11.78
CA GLN A 298 -30.50 -28.87 -12.20
C GLN A 298 -30.61 -28.85 -13.73
N GLY A 299 -29.48 -28.83 -14.45
CA GLY A 299 -29.45 -28.89 -15.90
C GLY A 299 -30.07 -27.64 -16.56
N LEU A 300 -30.78 -27.83 -17.68
CA LEU A 300 -31.49 -26.75 -18.41
C LEU A 300 -30.55 -25.62 -18.86
N ASN A 301 -30.84 -24.35 -18.49
CA ASN A 301 -30.05 -23.19 -18.92
C ASN A 301 -28.61 -23.26 -18.40
N ASN A 302 -28.39 -23.87 -17.23
CA ASN A 302 -27.06 -24.15 -16.69
C ASN A 302 -26.18 -24.97 -17.64
N LEU A 303 -26.77 -25.80 -18.52
CA LEU A 303 -26.02 -26.61 -19.51
C LEU A 303 -25.61 -25.79 -20.75
N THR A 304 -26.15 -24.58 -20.90
CA THR A 304 -25.87 -23.67 -22.00
C THR A 304 -25.01 -22.48 -21.61
N HIS A 305 -24.75 -22.29 -20.31
CA HIS A 305 -23.89 -21.23 -19.78
C HIS A 305 -22.45 -21.37 -20.27
N GLY A 306 -21.83 -20.22 -20.55
CA GLY A 306 -20.43 -20.08 -20.95
C GLY A 306 -19.49 -19.88 -19.76
N GLY A 307 -20.00 -19.37 -18.63
CA GLY A 307 -19.27 -19.20 -17.39
C GLY A 307 -18.87 -20.52 -16.74
N ASN A 308 -17.87 -20.48 -15.86
CA ASN A 308 -17.50 -21.64 -15.06
C ASN A 308 -18.42 -21.75 -13.85
N PRO A 309 -19.26 -22.81 -13.73
CA PRO A 309 -20.26 -22.91 -12.67
C PRO A 309 -19.67 -23.04 -11.26
N ALA A 310 -18.35 -23.25 -11.14
CA ALA A 310 -17.68 -23.15 -9.86
C ALA A 310 -17.72 -21.73 -9.26
N PHE A 311 -17.91 -20.71 -10.09
CA PHE A 311 -17.93 -19.30 -9.69
C PHE A 311 -19.34 -18.75 -9.46
N ASP A 312 -20.39 -19.55 -9.72
CA ASP A 312 -21.77 -19.15 -9.49
C ASP A 312 -22.00 -18.88 -8.00
N THR A 313 -22.77 -17.84 -7.71
CA THR A 313 -23.07 -17.37 -6.34
C THR A 313 -24.56 -17.36 -6.05
N ALA A 314 -25.41 -17.54 -7.06
CA ALA A 314 -26.86 -17.60 -6.90
C ALA A 314 -27.49 -18.70 -7.76
N ASP A 315 -28.67 -19.16 -7.35
CA ASP A 315 -29.52 -20.12 -8.04
C ASP A 315 -30.93 -19.53 -8.18
N PHE A 316 -31.25 -19.04 -9.37
CA PHE A 316 -32.55 -18.41 -9.63
C PHE A 316 -33.66 -19.40 -10.02
N GLY A 317 -33.37 -20.72 -9.99
CA GLY A 317 -34.34 -21.79 -10.20
C GLY A 317 -35.00 -21.83 -11.58
N GLU A 318 -35.55 -23.00 -11.94
CA GLU A 318 -36.13 -23.23 -13.28
C GLU A 318 -37.54 -23.83 -13.26
N GLU A 319 -37.99 -24.42 -12.14
CA GLU A 319 -39.12 -25.37 -12.17
C GLU A 319 -40.51 -24.74 -12.42
N ASN A 320 -40.66 -23.41 -12.45
CA ASN A 320 -41.95 -22.77 -12.76
C ASN A 320 -41.91 -21.53 -13.68
N PHE A 321 -40.74 -20.99 -14.06
CA PHE A 321 -40.68 -19.70 -14.79
C PHE A 321 -39.63 -19.56 -15.90
N GLY A 322 -38.73 -20.53 -16.13
CA GLY A 322 -37.66 -20.35 -17.13
C GLY A 322 -36.69 -19.24 -16.72
N GLY A 323 -36.15 -19.33 -15.51
CA GLY A 323 -35.19 -18.36 -14.96
C GLY A 323 -33.85 -18.42 -15.68
N PRO A 324 -32.87 -17.58 -15.33
CA PRO A 324 -31.58 -17.56 -15.99
C PRO A 324 -30.65 -18.69 -15.54
N GLY A 325 -31.06 -19.58 -14.62
CA GLY A 325 -30.18 -20.58 -14.03
C GLY A 325 -29.27 -20.00 -12.93
N ASN A 326 -28.11 -20.62 -12.74
CA ASN A 326 -27.11 -20.24 -11.76
C ASN A 326 -26.18 -19.19 -12.35
N LEU A 327 -25.92 -18.14 -11.58
CA LEU A 327 -25.15 -16.98 -12.01
C LEU A 327 -24.18 -16.53 -10.92
N ARG A 328 -23.10 -15.85 -11.31
CA ARG A 328 -22.21 -15.10 -10.43
C ARG A 328 -22.69 -13.66 -10.34
N VAL A 329 -23.39 -13.33 -9.26
CA VAL A 329 -23.95 -11.97 -9.04
C VAL A 329 -23.50 -11.33 -7.73
N ASP A 330 -22.94 -12.12 -6.80
CA ASP A 330 -22.39 -11.63 -5.53
C ASP A 330 -20.86 -11.53 -5.60
N TYR A 331 -20.34 -10.41 -5.10
CA TYR A 331 -18.93 -10.07 -5.24
C TYR A 331 -18.31 -9.66 -3.90
N VAL A 332 -17.06 -10.08 -3.71
CA VAL A 332 -16.11 -9.59 -2.71
C VAL A 332 -14.81 -9.37 -3.47
N LEU A 333 -14.48 -8.11 -3.77
CA LEU A 333 -13.39 -7.74 -4.68
C LEU A 333 -12.44 -6.78 -3.96
N PRO A 334 -11.31 -7.26 -3.43
CA PRO A 334 -10.31 -6.41 -2.79
C PRO A 334 -9.53 -5.58 -3.81
N SER A 335 -8.93 -4.49 -3.34
CA SER A 335 -8.02 -3.64 -4.13
C SER A 335 -6.71 -4.35 -4.47
N GLN A 336 -6.02 -3.90 -5.52
CA GLN A 336 -4.79 -4.50 -6.04
C GLN A 336 -3.64 -4.56 -5.01
N ASN A 337 -3.66 -3.66 -4.03
CA ASN A 337 -2.71 -3.56 -2.92
C ASN A 337 -3.09 -4.41 -1.68
N LEU A 338 -4.10 -5.29 -1.79
CA LEU A 338 -4.44 -6.30 -0.78
C LEU A 338 -4.15 -7.71 -1.32
N THR A 339 -3.30 -8.45 -0.62
CA THR A 339 -2.96 -9.83 -0.97
C THR A 339 -4.09 -10.77 -0.59
N ILE A 340 -4.60 -11.55 -1.56
CA ILE A 340 -5.62 -12.59 -1.32
C ILE A 340 -4.95 -13.87 -0.81
N THR A 341 -5.40 -14.40 0.32
CA THR A 341 -4.88 -15.66 0.90
C THR A 341 -5.87 -16.83 0.80
N ASP A 342 -7.17 -16.57 0.74
CA ASP A 342 -8.23 -17.56 0.48
C ASP A 342 -9.44 -16.89 -0.18
N ALA A 343 -10.23 -17.65 -0.93
CA ALA A 343 -11.45 -17.16 -1.57
C ALA A 343 -12.44 -18.31 -1.84
N THR A 344 -13.69 -18.19 -1.42
CA THR A 344 -14.66 -19.30 -1.49
C THR A 344 -16.09 -18.80 -1.64
N VAL A 345 -16.90 -19.58 -2.36
CA VAL A 345 -18.36 -19.52 -2.30
C VAL A 345 -18.85 -20.63 -1.36
N PHE A 346 -19.66 -20.29 -0.36
CA PHE A 346 -20.30 -21.27 0.52
C PHE A 346 -21.45 -21.96 -0.23
N TRP A 347 -21.08 -22.87 -1.13
CA TRP A 347 -22.00 -23.78 -1.80
C TRP A 347 -21.50 -25.21 -1.63
N PRO A 348 -21.96 -25.92 -0.60
CA PRO A 348 -21.66 -27.34 -0.44
C PRO A 348 -22.34 -28.18 -1.53
N LYS A 349 -21.74 -29.31 -1.89
CA LYS A 349 -22.36 -30.31 -2.79
C LYS A 349 -23.56 -30.97 -2.13
N SER A 350 -24.48 -31.50 -2.93
CA SER A 350 -25.69 -32.19 -2.45
C SER A 350 -25.45 -33.42 -1.55
N ASP A 351 -24.24 -33.97 -1.51
CA ASP A 351 -23.83 -35.06 -0.61
C ASP A 351 -23.14 -34.60 0.69
N ASP A 352 -22.86 -33.30 0.83
CA ASP A 352 -22.31 -32.71 2.04
C ASP A 352 -23.46 -32.40 3.03
N PRO A 353 -23.33 -32.72 4.34
CA PRO A 353 -24.35 -32.39 5.34
C PRO A 353 -24.73 -30.90 5.43
N ALA A 354 -23.81 -29.99 5.08
CA ALA A 354 -24.08 -28.55 5.05
C ALA A 354 -25.00 -28.14 3.89
N PHE A 355 -25.27 -29.02 2.91
CA PHE A 355 -26.22 -28.75 1.83
C PHE A 355 -27.63 -28.44 2.31
N GLU A 356 -28.05 -29.00 3.45
CA GLU A 356 -29.36 -28.67 4.05
C GLU A 356 -29.51 -27.17 4.40
N LEU A 357 -28.41 -26.42 4.49
CA LEU A 357 -28.44 -24.98 4.77
C LEU A 357 -28.73 -24.15 3.52
N VAL A 358 -28.29 -24.59 2.34
CA VAL A 358 -28.46 -23.86 1.06
C VAL A 358 -29.58 -24.45 0.20
N GLY A 359 -29.68 -25.79 0.15
CA GLY A 359 -30.71 -26.54 -0.56
C GLY A 359 -30.82 -26.23 -2.06
N ASP A 360 -31.88 -26.77 -2.67
CA ASP A 360 -32.46 -26.27 -3.91
C ASP A 360 -33.80 -25.59 -3.56
N PHE A 361 -34.42 -24.91 -4.53
CA PHE A 361 -35.73 -24.28 -4.35
C PHE A 361 -36.81 -25.27 -3.82
N PRO A 362 -37.61 -24.91 -2.79
CA PRO A 362 -37.55 -23.67 -2.02
C PRO A 362 -36.36 -23.66 -1.05
N PHE A 363 -35.54 -22.61 -1.15
CA PHE A 363 -34.27 -22.52 -0.43
C PHE A 363 -34.48 -22.42 1.09
N PRO A 364 -33.72 -23.17 1.91
CA PRO A 364 -33.77 -23.06 3.37
C PRO A 364 -33.24 -21.72 3.91
N SER A 365 -32.25 -21.13 3.25
CA SER A 365 -31.64 -19.84 3.64
C SER A 365 -31.94 -18.73 2.62
N SER A 366 -31.36 -18.83 1.42
CA SER A 366 -31.42 -17.83 0.35
C SER A 366 -31.24 -18.51 -1.01
N ASP A 367 -31.72 -17.91 -2.08
CA ASP A 367 -31.36 -18.23 -3.46
C ASP A 367 -29.90 -17.85 -3.80
N HIS A 368 -29.29 -16.95 -3.01
CA HIS A 368 -27.87 -16.61 -3.08
C HIS A 368 -27.02 -17.44 -2.10
N ARG A 369 -25.69 -17.35 -2.27
CA ARG A 369 -24.68 -18.04 -1.45
C ARG A 369 -23.75 -17.01 -0.84
N LEU A 370 -23.30 -17.27 0.39
CA LEU A 370 -22.28 -16.44 1.02
C LEU A 370 -20.96 -16.57 0.23
N VAL A 371 -20.37 -15.43 -0.11
CA VAL A 371 -19.07 -15.33 -0.77
C VAL A 371 -18.09 -14.70 0.19
N TYR A 372 -16.85 -15.20 0.26
CA TYR A 372 -15.81 -14.57 1.06
C TYR A 372 -14.44 -14.57 0.39
N VAL A 373 -13.63 -13.60 0.79
CA VAL A 373 -12.20 -13.50 0.48
C VAL A 373 -11.44 -13.16 1.77
N ASP A 374 -10.35 -13.87 2.00
CA ASP A 374 -9.38 -13.57 3.04
C ASP A 374 -8.26 -12.72 2.44
N VAL A 375 -7.93 -11.61 3.09
CA VAL A 375 -6.84 -10.73 2.68
C VAL A 375 -5.88 -10.46 3.83
N GLU A 376 -4.61 -10.24 3.51
CA GLU A 376 -3.62 -9.76 4.48
C GLU A 376 -3.75 -8.24 4.65
N VAL A 377 -4.08 -7.80 5.86
CA VAL A 377 -4.09 -6.38 6.23
C VAL A 377 -2.95 -6.11 7.20
N GLU A 378 -1.79 -5.84 6.63
CA GLU A 378 -0.60 -5.42 7.38
C GLU A 378 -0.74 -3.97 7.84
N PRO A 379 -0.40 -3.64 9.10
CA PRO A 379 -0.20 -2.26 9.51
C PRO A 379 0.78 -1.59 8.53
N THR A 380 0.35 -0.52 7.89
CA THR A 380 1.29 0.49 7.40
C THR A 380 1.98 0.97 8.65
N VAL A 381 3.29 0.78 8.71
CA VAL A 381 4.08 1.36 9.79
C VAL A 381 4.02 2.86 9.57
N VAL A 382 2.98 3.53 10.11
CA VAL A 382 2.91 4.98 10.18
C VAL A 382 3.98 5.39 11.16
N ASP A 383 5.15 5.65 10.62
CA ASP A 383 6.25 6.13 11.41
C ASP A 383 5.97 7.56 11.83
N SER A 384 5.70 7.76 13.13
CA SER A 384 5.68 9.10 13.72
C SER A 384 7.00 9.88 13.52
N ASN A 385 8.06 9.21 13.04
CA ASN A 385 9.32 9.81 12.62
C ASN A 385 9.43 10.09 11.11
N SER A 386 8.35 10.05 10.31
CA SER A 386 8.45 10.53 8.93
C SER A 386 8.82 12.01 8.92
N LYS A 387 10.02 12.29 8.41
CA LYS A 387 10.69 13.59 8.44
C LYS A 387 10.95 14.06 7.03
N VAL A 388 10.77 15.35 6.81
CA VAL A 388 11.20 16.04 5.58
C VAL A 388 12.23 17.10 5.94
N VAL A 389 13.25 17.25 5.09
CA VAL A 389 14.24 18.32 5.25
C VAL A 389 13.69 19.61 4.65
N THR A 390 13.40 20.60 5.48
CA THR A 390 12.89 21.92 5.05
C THR A 390 13.95 23.01 5.01
N GLY A 391 15.11 22.75 5.61
CA GLY A 391 16.26 23.66 5.61
C GLY A 391 17.57 22.95 5.88
N ILE A 392 18.65 23.45 5.28
CA ILE A 392 20.03 23.01 5.51
C ILE A 392 20.93 24.23 5.67
N ASN A 393 21.79 24.25 6.68
CA ASN A 393 22.73 25.33 6.91
C ASN A 393 24.12 24.82 7.25
N PHE A 394 25.13 25.35 6.58
CA PHE A 394 26.53 25.05 6.85
C PHE A 394 26.99 25.67 8.18
N LEU A 395 27.63 24.85 9.03
CA LEU A 395 28.08 25.22 10.38
C LEU A 395 29.60 25.36 10.49
N GLY A 396 30.36 24.77 9.56
CA GLY A 396 31.81 24.90 9.51
C GLY A 396 32.51 23.67 8.93
N GLU A 397 33.84 23.75 8.86
CA GLU A 397 34.71 22.69 8.36
C GLU A 397 35.96 22.52 9.23
N VAL A 398 36.44 21.29 9.32
CA VAL A 398 37.74 20.92 9.91
C VAL A 398 38.44 19.95 8.98
N SER A 399 39.75 20.13 8.79
CA SER A 399 40.53 19.28 7.89
C SER A 399 41.84 18.82 8.48
N PHE A 400 42.24 17.60 8.16
CA PHE A 400 43.53 17.01 8.46
C PHE A 400 44.29 16.74 7.16
N ASN A 401 45.57 17.08 7.11
CA ASN A 401 46.41 16.75 5.96
C ASN A 401 46.68 15.24 5.93
N THR A 402 46.78 14.68 4.73
CA THR A 402 47.33 13.33 4.51
C THR A 402 48.66 13.15 5.26
N GLY A 403 48.87 11.97 5.82
CA GLY A 403 49.98 11.67 6.73
C GLY A 403 49.70 11.94 8.21
N PHE A 404 48.53 12.48 8.59
CA PHE A 404 48.16 12.65 10.00
C PHE A 404 48.09 11.29 10.72
N GLN A 405 48.82 11.15 11.83
CA GLN A 405 48.97 9.88 12.54
C GLN A 405 48.16 9.85 13.83
N PHE A 406 47.44 8.75 14.05
CA PHE A 406 46.77 8.42 15.31
C PHE A 406 47.02 6.94 15.67
N GLU A 407 47.49 6.68 16.89
CA GLU A 407 47.80 5.33 17.41
C GLU A 407 48.61 4.41 16.45
N ASN A 408 49.58 4.98 15.73
CA ASN A 408 50.42 4.32 14.72
C ASN A 408 49.68 3.89 13.43
N THR A 409 48.54 4.49 13.17
CA THR A 409 47.82 4.40 11.90
C THR A 409 47.72 5.79 11.29
N GLU A 410 47.77 5.87 9.96
CA GLU A 410 47.45 7.10 9.26
C GLU A 410 45.93 7.26 9.20
N VAL A 411 45.42 8.38 9.69
CA VAL A 411 44.01 8.72 9.53
C VAL A 411 43.79 9.14 8.08
N GLY A 412 42.81 8.50 7.45
CA GLY A 412 42.46 8.68 6.05
C GLY A 412 41.44 7.63 5.65
N GLY A 413 40.94 7.70 4.43
CA GLY A 413 40.02 6.67 3.94
C GLY A 413 38.60 6.76 4.46
N ILE A 414 38.12 7.91 4.98
CA ILE A 414 36.82 7.94 5.66
C ILE A 414 35.66 7.86 4.65
N SER A 415 35.23 6.64 4.37
CA SER A 415 34.14 6.31 3.44
C SER A 415 32.78 6.13 4.13
N GLY A 416 32.76 5.81 5.43
CA GLY A 416 31.52 5.64 6.19
C GLY A 416 31.57 6.28 7.59
N LEU A 417 30.42 6.76 8.07
CA LEU A 417 30.26 7.30 9.42
C LEU A 417 29.01 6.74 10.11
N ALA A 418 29.15 6.31 11.36
CA ALA A 418 28.02 5.95 12.21
C ALA A 418 28.09 6.71 13.54
N TYR A 419 26.99 7.32 13.98
CA TYR A 419 26.93 8.02 15.26
C TYR A 419 26.42 7.11 16.37
N ASP A 420 27.14 7.07 17.49
CA ASP A 420 26.75 6.42 18.73
C ASP A 420 26.16 7.47 19.69
N PRO A 421 24.83 7.62 19.76
CA PRO A 421 24.20 8.58 20.66
C PRO A 421 24.36 8.21 22.14
N ALA A 422 24.64 6.95 22.46
CA ALA A 422 24.81 6.51 23.86
C ALA A 422 26.14 6.98 24.44
N ASN A 423 27.18 7.06 23.61
CA ASN A 423 28.52 7.51 24.00
C ASN A 423 28.88 8.90 23.47
N GLY A 424 28.11 9.46 22.55
CA GLY A 424 28.35 10.78 21.96
C GLY A 424 29.55 10.83 21.02
N VAL A 425 29.85 9.72 20.34
CA VAL A 425 31.01 9.59 19.43
C VAL A 425 30.57 9.08 18.06
N TYR A 426 31.42 9.26 17.06
CA TYR A 426 31.25 8.67 15.73
C TYR A 426 32.24 7.52 15.54
N TYR A 427 31.85 6.55 14.73
CA TYR A 427 32.73 5.53 14.18
C TYR A 427 32.97 5.86 12.71
N GLY A 428 34.19 6.28 12.37
CA GLY A 428 34.61 6.56 11.00
C GLY A 428 35.33 5.36 10.40
N LEU A 429 34.71 4.69 9.45
CA LEU A 429 35.27 3.55 8.74
C LEU A 429 36.36 4.01 7.79
N SER A 430 37.47 3.28 7.72
CA SER A 430 38.55 3.52 6.76
C SER A 430 38.47 2.50 5.63
N ASP A 431 38.31 2.97 4.38
CA ASP A 431 38.31 2.21 3.12
C ASP A 431 39.64 1.50 2.79
N ASP A 432 40.67 1.73 3.61
CA ASP A 432 41.98 1.11 3.43
C ASP A 432 41.81 -0.41 3.39
N ARG A 433 42.10 -0.97 2.21
CA ARG A 433 42.03 -2.40 1.89
C ARG A 433 43.10 -3.23 2.61
N SER A 434 43.40 -2.93 3.86
CA SER A 434 44.54 -3.43 4.64
C SER A 434 45.91 -3.16 3.99
N GLN A 435 46.05 -2.09 3.20
CA GLN A 435 47.29 -1.80 2.45
C GLN A 435 48.23 -0.86 3.23
N ASN A 436 47.69 0.16 3.88
CA ASN A 436 48.48 1.13 4.65
C ASN A 436 48.56 0.74 6.14
N ALA A 437 47.47 0.25 6.69
CA ALA A 437 47.36 -0.39 8.00
C ALA A 437 46.23 -1.44 7.96
N PRO A 438 46.11 -2.36 8.95
CA PRO A 438 44.98 -3.28 8.99
C PRO A 438 43.63 -2.54 8.88
N ALA A 439 42.67 -3.11 8.14
CA ALA A 439 41.30 -2.59 8.02
C ALA A 439 40.74 -2.21 9.39
N ARG A 440 40.10 -1.05 9.48
CA ARG A 440 39.83 -0.39 10.78
C ARG A 440 38.72 0.64 10.70
N PHE A 441 38.19 0.98 11.87
CA PHE A 441 37.44 2.22 12.07
C PHE A 441 38.05 3.03 13.22
N TYR A 442 37.84 4.34 13.18
CA TYR A 442 38.24 5.30 14.20
C TYR A 442 37.06 5.66 15.09
N THR A 443 37.30 5.81 16.38
CA THR A 443 36.37 6.52 17.28
C THR A 443 36.69 8.00 17.24
N ILE A 444 35.71 8.82 16.88
CA ILE A 444 35.85 10.25 16.62
C ILE A 444 34.91 11.01 17.56
N ASP A 445 35.45 11.95 18.31
CA ASP A 445 34.71 12.95 19.07
C ASP A 445 34.52 14.18 18.17
N ILE A 446 33.29 14.66 18.03
CA ILE A 446 32.97 15.89 17.28
C ILE A 446 32.11 16.78 18.17
N ASP A 447 32.72 17.84 18.71
CA ASP A 447 32.03 18.82 19.57
C ASP A 447 31.24 19.82 18.72
N LEU A 448 29.91 19.82 18.86
CA LEU A 448 29.00 20.81 18.24
C LEU A 448 28.22 21.59 19.29
N SER A 449 28.71 21.61 20.54
CA SER A 449 27.97 22.14 21.69
C SER A 449 27.76 23.65 21.65
N ASP A 450 28.52 24.37 20.83
CA ASP A 450 28.33 25.81 20.57
C ASP A 450 27.56 26.11 19.28
N GLY A 451 27.19 25.08 18.51
CA GLY A 451 26.44 25.18 17.27
C GLY A 451 27.28 25.44 16.01
N SER A 452 28.61 25.39 16.11
CA SER A 452 29.54 25.47 14.97
C SER A 452 30.49 24.27 14.92
N LEU A 453 31.21 24.13 13.80
CA LEU A 453 32.33 23.19 13.68
C LEU A 453 33.61 23.99 13.36
N ASP A 454 34.56 24.00 14.29
CA ASP A 454 35.82 24.72 14.15
C ASP A 454 37.07 23.93 14.62
N ASN A 455 38.25 24.55 14.44
CA ASN A 455 39.53 23.91 14.73
C ASN A 455 39.67 23.58 16.21
N GLY A 456 39.49 22.30 16.55
CA GLY A 456 39.59 21.77 17.91
C GLY A 456 38.44 20.82 18.23
N ASP A 457 37.36 20.89 17.46
CA ASP A 457 36.13 20.13 17.71
C ASP A 457 36.20 18.68 17.26
N VAL A 458 37.02 18.37 16.24
CA VAL A 458 37.22 16.98 15.77
C VAL A 458 38.44 16.37 16.43
N GLY A 459 38.24 15.30 17.20
CA GLY A 459 39.28 14.57 17.91
C GLY A 459 39.19 13.06 17.71
N PHE A 460 40.30 12.42 17.32
CA PHE A 460 40.39 10.95 17.29
C PHE A 460 40.68 10.43 18.71
N THR A 461 39.87 9.47 19.18
CA THR A 461 39.92 8.95 20.55
C THR A 461 40.20 7.45 20.64
N GLY A 462 40.07 6.71 19.52
CA GLY A 462 40.38 5.29 19.45
C GLY A 462 40.52 4.80 18.01
N VAL A 463 41.17 3.65 17.83
CA VAL A 463 41.21 2.91 16.57
C VAL A 463 40.94 1.42 16.85
N THR A 464 40.05 0.84 16.06
CA THR A 464 39.65 -0.56 16.19
C THR A 464 39.93 -1.30 14.89
N THR A 465 40.75 -2.35 14.96
CA THR A 465 41.03 -3.23 13.83
C THR A 465 39.86 -4.18 13.55
N LEU A 466 39.41 -4.21 12.30
CA LEU A 466 38.46 -5.19 11.79
C LEU A 466 39.14 -6.54 11.58
N ARG A 467 38.45 -7.59 12.03
CA ARG A 467 38.89 -8.99 12.00
C ARG A 467 37.80 -9.82 11.37
N ASN A 468 38.22 -10.73 10.50
CA ASN A 468 37.31 -11.67 9.85
C ASN A 468 36.72 -12.67 10.87
N ALA A 469 35.77 -13.50 10.44
CA ALA A 469 35.11 -14.50 11.30
C ALA A 469 36.06 -15.47 12.05
N SER A 470 37.33 -15.60 11.60
CA SER A 470 38.34 -16.42 12.29
C SER A 470 39.13 -15.68 13.39
N GLY A 471 38.92 -14.38 13.54
CA GLY A 471 39.59 -13.52 14.51
C GLY A 471 40.92 -12.91 14.04
N GLU A 472 41.27 -13.14 12.79
CA GLU A 472 42.48 -12.60 12.17
C GLU A 472 42.16 -11.27 11.45
N PRO A 473 43.09 -10.30 11.45
CA PRO A 473 42.96 -9.12 10.59
C PRO A 473 42.79 -9.53 9.12
N PHE A 474 42.01 -8.75 8.36
CA PHE A 474 41.88 -8.97 6.92
C PHE A 474 43.25 -8.85 6.24
N PRO A 475 43.60 -9.77 5.32
CA PRO A 475 44.83 -9.66 4.56
C PRO A 475 44.81 -8.43 3.65
N GLU A 476 45.98 -8.01 3.17
CA GLU A 476 46.10 -6.97 2.15
C GLU A 476 45.19 -7.30 0.95
N ARG A 477 44.29 -6.36 0.61
CA ARG A 477 43.23 -6.47 -0.40
C ARG A 477 42.21 -7.58 -0.17
N GLY A 478 42.05 -8.00 1.07
CA GLY A 478 41.05 -9.00 1.48
C GLY A 478 39.68 -8.41 1.83
N VAL A 479 39.58 -7.09 1.90
CA VAL A 479 38.37 -6.32 2.19
C VAL A 479 38.49 -4.97 1.51
N ASP A 480 37.36 -4.37 1.20
CA ASP A 480 37.21 -3.06 0.58
C ASP A 480 36.02 -2.37 1.23
N PRO A 481 36.17 -1.86 2.47
CA PRO A 481 35.04 -1.50 3.32
C PRO A 481 34.57 -0.06 3.08
N GLU A 482 33.28 0.14 2.82
CA GLU A 482 32.76 1.48 2.47
C GLU A 482 31.77 2.04 3.50
N GLY A 483 30.62 1.38 3.65
CA GLY A 483 29.55 1.84 4.54
C GLY A 483 29.65 1.24 5.93
N ILE A 484 29.16 1.98 6.93
CA ILE A 484 29.08 1.54 8.33
C ILE A 484 27.78 1.99 8.97
N ALA A 485 27.08 1.08 9.66
CA ALA A 485 25.86 1.39 10.39
C ALA A 485 25.87 0.75 11.79
N LEU A 486 25.51 1.53 12.81
CA LEU A 486 25.47 1.10 14.20
C LEU A 486 24.06 0.62 14.58
N THR A 487 23.99 -0.49 15.32
CA THR A 487 22.75 -0.98 15.94
C THR A 487 22.66 -0.57 17.41
N SER A 488 21.45 -0.54 17.94
CA SER A 488 21.13 -0.31 19.35
C SER A 488 21.65 -1.43 20.25
N ALA A 489 21.93 -2.60 19.68
CA ALA A 489 22.59 -3.71 20.36
C ALA A 489 24.11 -3.48 20.56
N GLY A 490 24.67 -2.41 19.98
CA GLY A 490 26.11 -2.11 20.04
C GLY A 490 26.92 -3.00 19.10
N THR A 491 26.40 -3.25 17.90
CA THR A 491 27.07 -3.95 16.80
C THR A 491 27.10 -3.06 15.56
N LEU A 492 27.99 -3.36 14.61
CA LEU A 492 28.21 -2.58 13.41
C LEU A 492 27.95 -3.45 12.19
N PHE A 493 27.05 -3.05 11.30
CA PHE A 493 27.07 -3.55 9.93
C PHE A 493 28.12 -2.77 9.15
N ILE A 494 28.87 -3.47 8.29
CA ILE A 494 29.86 -2.90 7.38
C ILE A 494 29.63 -3.49 5.99
N SER A 495 29.53 -2.63 4.98
CA SER A 495 29.51 -3.04 3.58
C SER A 495 30.93 -3.15 3.05
N SER A 496 31.12 -4.03 2.07
CA SER A 496 32.34 -4.05 1.28
C SER A 496 32.02 -4.19 -0.20
N GLU A 497 32.74 -3.43 -1.00
CA GLU A 497 32.69 -3.50 -2.45
C GLU A 497 33.15 -4.84 -3.02
N GLY A 498 34.03 -5.54 -2.31
CA GLY A 498 34.74 -6.69 -2.87
C GLY A 498 35.82 -6.27 -3.88
N ASP A 499 36.06 -7.11 -4.90
CA ASP A 499 37.04 -6.86 -5.96
C ASP A 499 36.65 -7.70 -7.17
N ALA A 500 35.85 -7.11 -8.07
CA ALA A 500 35.33 -7.81 -9.25
C ALA A 500 36.46 -8.31 -10.17
N ASN A 501 37.62 -7.64 -10.21
CA ASN A 501 38.76 -8.07 -11.02
C ASN A 501 39.41 -9.36 -10.47
N ASN A 502 39.29 -9.60 -9.16
CA ASN A 502 39.81 -10.79 -8.48
C ASN A 502 38.71 -11.79 -8.07
N LEU A 503 37.46 -11.56 -8.51
CA LEU A 503 36.27 -12.36 -8.15
C LEU A 503 36.06 -12.45 -6.62
N LEU A 504 36.38 -11.38 -5.92
CA LEU A 504 36.00 -11.19 -4.53
C LEU A 504 34.60 -10.57 -4.52
N ASN A 505 33.64 -11.27 -3.92
CA ASN A 505 32.26 -10.81 -3.84
C ASN A 505 32.14 -9.61 -2.90
N PRO A 506 31.17 -8.70 -3.16
CA PRO A 506 30.77 -7.71 -2.16
C PRO A 506 30.09 -8.41 -0.98
N PHE A 507 30.02 -7.74 0.17
CA PHE A 507 29.32 -8.24 1.34
C PHE A 507 28.67 -7.13 2.17
N VAL A 508 27.73 -7.53 3.03
CA VAL A 508 27.28 -6.74 4.18
C VAL A 508 27.37 -7.64 5.41
N ASN A 509 28.33 -7.36 6.28
CA ASN A 509 28.66 -8.22 7.42
C ASN A 509 28.52 -7.48 8.74
N GLU A 510 28.23 -8.22 9.81
CA GLU A 510 28.05 -7.68 11.15
C GLU A 510 29.29 -7.94 12.02
N PHE A 511 29.73 -6.88 12.69
CA PHE A 511 30.91 -6.81 13.54
C PHE A 511 30.53 -6.35 14.94
N SER A 512 31.24 -6.86 15.93
CA SER A 512 31.19 -6.28 17.28
C SER A 512 31.94 -4.94 17.30
N LEU A 513 31.66 -4.08 18.27
CA LEU A 513 32.44 -2.85 18.51
C LEU A 513 33.93 -3.10 18.82
N ALA A 514 34.33 -4.35 19.09
CA ALA A 514 35.74 -4.74 19.20
C ALA A 514 36.37 -5.12 17.84
N GLY A 515 35.64 -4.97 16.73
CA GLY A 515 36.06 -5.24 15.37
C GLY A 515 35.97 -6.70 14.92
N GLN A 516 35.35 -7.58 15.71
CA GLN A 516 35.20 -9.00 15.34
C GLN A 516 33.94 -9.23 14.52
N GLU A 517 34.08 -9.74 13.28
CA GLU A 517 32.98 -10.25 12.46
C GLU A 517 32.31 -11.46 13.13
N PHE A 518 30.98 -11.51 13.16
CA PHE A 518 30.25 -12.65 13.71
C PHE A 518 28.98 -13.04 12.96
N ASN A 519 28.54 -12.24 11.97
CA ASN A 519 27.36 -12.52 11.17
C ASN A 519 27.51 -11.92 9.75
N GLN A 520 26.71 -12.37 8.79
CA GLN A 520 26.70 -11.90 7.40
C GLN A 520 25.28 -11.90 6.84
N LEU A 521 24.95 -10.90 6.02
CA LEU A 521 23.69 -10.86 5.27
C LEU A 521 23.87 -11.49 3.88
N THR A 522 22.80 -12.08 3.35
CA THR A 522 22.82 -12.69 2.02
C THR A 522 22.95 -11.61 0.93
N VAL A 523 23.89 -11.75 0.01
CA VAL A 523 23.97 -10.88 -1.18
C VAL A 523 23.28 -11.57 -2.35
N PRO A 524 22.28 -10.95 -3.02
CA PRO A 524 21.64 -11.57 -4.18
C PRO A 524 22.63 -11.86 -5.31
N ASP A 525 22.43 -12.99 -6.00
CA ASP A 525 23.35 -13.49 -7.04
C ASP A 525 23.63 -12.46 -8.17
N LYS A 526 22.67 -11.57 -8.45
CA LYS A 526 22.81 -10.53 -9.49
C LYS A 526 23.90 -9.50 -9.18
N PHE A 527 24.28 -9.32 -7.92
CA PHE A 527 25.37 -8.44 -7.51
C PHE A 527 26.75 -9.13 -7.59
N LEU A 528 26.80 -10.47 -7.69
CA LEU A 528 28.05 -11.20 -7.64
C LEU A 528 28.81 -11.11 -8.99
N PRO A 529 30.10 -10.73 -8.99
CA PRO A 529 30.87 -10.61 -10.22
C PRO A 529 31.12 -11.98 -10.87
N THR A 530 30.94 -12.07 -12.19
CA THR A 530 31.19 -13.30 -12.95
C THR A 530 32.55 -13.29 -13.63
N SER A 531 33.14 -14.49 -13.83
CA SER A 531 34.46 -14.64 -14.46
C SER A 531 34.53 -14.21 -15.93
N ASP A 532 33.39 -14.10 -16.60
CA ASP A 532 33.28 -13.54 -17.96
C ASP A 532 33.05 -12.02 -17.98
N GLY A 533 32.88 -11.39 -16.82
CA GLY A 533 32.68 -9.95 -16.68
C GLY A 533 31.37 -9.44 -17.25
N THR A 534 30.34 -10.30 -17.33
CA THR A 534 29.04 -9.95 -17.92
C THR A 534 27.94 -9.62 -16.90
N ARG A 535 28.17 -9.90 -15.62
CA ARG A 535 27.21 -9.67 -14.54
C ARG A 535 27.90 -9.23 -13.25
N GLY A 536 27.13 -8.59 -12.39
CA GLY A 536 27.52 -8.22 -11.04
C GLY A 536 28.01 -6.78 -10.93
N ILE A 537 28.59 -6.51 -9.77
CA ILE A 537 29.21 -5.23 -9.45
C ILE A 537 30.32 -4.85 -10.45
N ARG A 538 30.55 -3.55 -10.54
CA ARG A 538 31.74 -2.98 -11.16
C ARG A 538 32.82 -2.83 -10.10
N ASN A 539 34.08 -3.00 -10.50
CA ASN A 539 35.19 -2.78 -9.58
C ASN A 539 35.26 -1.31 -9.17
N ASN A 540 35.29 -1.03 -7.86
CA ASN A 540 35.38 0.32 -7.28
C ASN A 540 34.15 1.21 -7.60
N ARG A 541 32.97 0.58 -7.66
CA ARG A 541 31.64 1.16 -7.93
C ARG A 541 30.52 0.23 -7.39
N ALA A 542 30.74 -0.42 -6.27
CA ALA A 542 29.89 -1.47 -5.70
C ALA A 542 29.17 -0.95 -4.45
N PHE A 543 29.01 -1.75 -3.39
CA PHE A 543 28.28 -1.35 -2.18
C PHE A 543 28.98 -0.25 -1.37
N GLU A 544 28.73 1.02 -1.75
CA GLU A 544 29.28 2.22 -1.11
C GLU A 544 28.54 2.57 0.19
N SER A 545 27.21 2.58 0.12
CA SER A 545 26.37 3.14 1.17
C SER A 545 25.89 2.11 2.18
N LEU A 546 25.64 2.52 3.42
CA LEU A 546 25.01 1.67 4.42
C LEU A 546 24.27 2.45 5.51
N THR A 547 22.96 2.23 5.64
CA THR A 547 22.15 2.86 6.69
C THR A 547 21.12 1.89 7.26
N ILE A 548 20.69 2.13 8.51
CA ILE A 548 19.63 1.38 9.18
C ILE A 548 18.46 2.34 9.45
N SER A 549 17.22 1.86 9.30
CA SER A 549 16.03 2.63 9.67
C SER A 549 16.01 2.91 11.18
N PRO A 550 15.46 4.04 11.64
CA PRO A 550 15.39 4.37 13.06
C PRO A 550 14.83 3.27 14.00
N ASP A 551 13.92 2.42 13.52
CA ASP A 551 13.34 1.29 14.25
C ASP A 551 14.16 -0.01 14.17
N GLU A 552 15.25 0.01 13.40
CA GLU A 552 16.13 -1.14 13.13
C GLU A 552 15.44 -2.32 12.45
N ARG A 553 14.30 -2.08 11.78
CA ARG A 553 13.64 -3.10 10.98
C ARG A 553 14.36 -3.32 9.65
N PHE A 554 14.79 -2.24 9.00
CA PHE A 554 15.36 -2.28 7.67
C PHE A 554 16.80 -1.76 7.64
N LEU A 555 17.62 -2.39 6.81
CA LEU A 555 18.94 -1.90 6.43
C LEU A 555 18.95 -1.65 4.93
N TYR A 556 19.54 -0.54 4.49
CA TYR A 556 19.66 -0.17 3.10
C TYR A 556 21.14 -0.09 2.71
N THR A 557 21.47 -0.63 1.55
CA THR A 557 22.74 -0.43 0.85
C THR A 557 22.46 -0.18 -0.62
N ALA A 558 23.42 0.33 -1.36
CA ALA A 558 23.27 0.62 -2.78
C ALA A 558 24.61 0.54 -3.48
N VAL A 559 24.56 0.27 -4.79
CA VAL A 559 25.75 0.33 -5.64
C VAL A 559 26.07 1.75 -6.08
N GLU A 560 27.34 2.10 -6.25
CA GLU A 560 27.73 3.46 -6.68
C GLU A 560 27.18 3.83 -8.07
N ASN A 561 27.23 2.85 -8.97
CA ASN A 561 26.79 2.94 -10.36
C ASN A 561 26.12 1.63 -10.76
N ALA A 562 25.48 1.62 -11.94
CA ALA A 562 24.81 0.44 -12.48
C ALA A 562 25.66 -0.83 -12.45
N LEU A 563 25.03 -1.95 -12.08
CA LEU A 563 25.61 -3.28 -12.31
C LEU A 563 25.93 -3.46 -13.79
N ILE A 564 26.84 -4.38 -14.12
CA ILE A 564 27.27 -4.63 -15.50
C ILE A 564 26.08 -4.87 -16.44
N GLN A 565 25.10 -5.67 -16.00
CA GLN A 565 23.92 -6.03 -16.77
C GLN A 565 22.80 -4.98 -16.75
N ASP A 566 22.90 -3.96 -15.91
CA ASP A 566 21.84 -2.96 -15.69
C ASP A 566 22.03 -1.70 -16.52
N GLY A 567 23.24 -1.38 -16.94
CA GLY A 567 23.51 -0.19 -17.73
C GLY A 567 24.93 0.33 -17.61
N PRO A 568 25.26 1.43 -18.32
CA PRO A 568 26.54 2.11 -18.16
C PRO A 568 26.65 2.84 -16.81
N ALA A 569 27.89 3.12 -16.40
CA ALA A 569 28.15 4.12 -15.36
C ALA A 569 27.84 5.52 -15.91
N SER A 570 27.65 6.49 -15.01
CA SER A 570 27.31 7.87 -15.39
C SER A 570 28.37 8.48 -16.31
N THR A 571 27.91 9.33 -17.23
CA THR A 571 28.78 10.06 -18.18
C THR A 571 28.40 11.55 -18.16
N LEU A 572 29.04 12.35 -19.01
CA LEU A 572 28.66 13.76 -19.22
C LEU A 572 27.28 13.91 -19.88
N GLU A 573 26.77 12.85 -20.52
CA GLU A 573 25.54 12.87 -21.31
C GLU A 573 24.47 11.92 -20.74
N ASP A 574 24.88 10.88 -20.01
CA ASP A 574 24.00 9.80 -19.56
C ASP A 574 24.07 9.60 -18.04
N GLU A 575 22.90 9.35 -17.46
CA GLU A 575 22.69 8.97 -16.06
C GLU A 575 23.02 7.47 -15.84
N SER A 576 23.12 7.02 -14.58
CA SER A 576 23.34 5.59 -14.28
C SER A 576 22.17 4.98 -13.48
N PRO A 577 21.63 3.81 -13.90
CA PRO A 577 20.60 3.08 -13.16
C PRO A 577 21.20 2.27 -12.01
N VAL A 578 21.11 2.80 -10.80
CA VAL A 578 21.59 2.20 -9.55
C VAL A 578 20.49 1.41 -8.85
N ARG A 579 20.87 0.33 -8.18
CA ARG A 579 19.98 -0.44 -7.30
C ARG A 579 20.22 -0.05 -5.84
N ILE A 580 19.15 0.32 -5.15
CA ILE A 580 19.08 0.36 -3.69
C ILE A 580 18.52 -0.98 -3.22
N LEU A 581 19.24 -1.68 -2.36
CA LEU A 581 18.88 -2.96 -1.78
C LEU A 581 18.41 -2.76 -0.34
N GLN A 582 17.20 -3.22 -0.02
CA GLN A 582 16.63 -3.22 1.32
C GLN A 582 16.68 -4.64 1.92
N TYR A 583 17.20 -4.76 3.13
CA TYR A 583 17.18 -5.95 3.96
C TYR A 583 16.14 -5.84 5.07
N ASP A 584 15.42 -6.92 5.36
CA ASP A 584 14.66 -7.05 6.61
C ASP A 584 15.57 -7.65 7.68
N LEU A 585 15.97 -6.85 8.68
CA LEU A 585 16.90 -7.27 9.73
C LEU A 585 16.30 -8.30 10.71
N GLN A 586 14.98 -8.45 10.75
CA GLN A 586 14.34 -9.51 11.54
C GLN A 586 14.59 -10.88 10.92
N THR A 587 14.60 -10.95 9.58
CA THR A 587 14.83 -12.20 8.84
C THR A 587 16.28 -12.40 8.43
N GLY A 588 17.02 -11.31 8.23
CA GLY A 588 18.38 -11.29 7.67
C GLY A 588 18.44 -11.43 6.15
N GLU A 589 17.29 -11.36 5.47
CA GLU A 589 17.18 -11.58 4.02
C GLU A 589 16.87 -10.28 3.25
N PRO A 590 17.27 -10.21 1.96
CA PRO A 590 16.78 -9.20 1.03
C PRO A 590 15.24 -9.14 1.00
N ALA A 591 14.69 -7.94 1.16
CA ALA A 591 13.25 -7.69 1.18
C ALA A 591 12.74 -7.05 -0.12
N LYS A 592 13.40 -5.97 -0.57
CA LYS A 592 13.04 -5.21 -1.78
C LYS A 592 14.27 -4.65 -2.47
N GLU A 593 14.14 -4.36 -3.76
CA GLU A 593 15.13 -3.56 -4.50
C GLU A 593 14.43 -2.39 -5.20
N PHE A 594 15.08 -1.22 -5.24
CA PHE A 594 14.52 -0.01 -5.84
C PHE A 594 15.46 0.57 -6.89
N LEU A 595 14.90 1.09 -7.98
CA LEU A 595 15.65 1.79 -9.02
C LEU A 595 15.91 3.25 -8.62
N TYR A 596 17.18 3.61 -8.46
CA TYR A 596 17.67 4.97 -8.28
C TYR A 596 18.43 5.43 -9.53
N ILE A 597 18.23 6.66 -9.98
CA ILE A 597 18.94 7.21 -11.14
C ILE A 597 19.91 8.28 -10.66
N THR A 598 21.22 8.08 -10.87
CA THR A 598 22.24 9.09 -10.55
C THR A 598 22.22 10.23 -11.57
N ASP A 599 22.69 11.41 -11.20
CA ASP A 599 22.90 12.48 -12.17
C ASP A 599 24.04 12.17 -13.15
N THR A 600 24.03 12.87 -14.29
CA THR A 600 25.21 12.98 -15.16
C THR A 600 26.40 13.63 -14.46
N ILE A 601 27.60 13.36 -14.95
CA ILE A 601 28.81 14.10 -14.58
C ILE A 601 28.62 15.59 -14.92
N PRO A 602 28.69 16.49 -13.95
CA PRO A 602 28.26 17.87 -14.15
C PRO A 602 29.31 18.75 -14.83
N ASN A 603 30.59 18.39 -14.71
CA ASN A 603 31.70 19.19 -15.19
C ASN A 603 32.58 18.39 -16.14
N GLN A 604 32.87 18.96 -17.31
CA GLN A 604 33.83 18.38 -18.24
C GLN A 604 35.25 18.47 -17.65
N PRO A 605 36.04 17.38 -17.65
CA PRO A 605 37.41 17.42 -17.18
C PRO A 605 38.33 18.29 -18.08
N ASP A 606 39.39 18.83 -17.50
CA ASP A 606 40.42 19.65 -18.16
C ASP A 606 41.82 19.00 -18.06
N PRO A 607 42.43 18.54 -19.17
CA PRO A 607 41.94 18.64 -20.53
C PRO A 607 40.79 17.66 -20.85
N PRO A 608 39.93 17.98 -21.84
CA PRO A 608 38.84 17.10 -22.26
C PRO A 608 39.31 15.68 -22.58
N GLY A 609 38.52 14.69 -22.15
CA GLY A 609 38.81 13.26 -22.29
C GLY A 609 39.69 12.67 -21.17
N SER A 610 40.04 13.46 -20.16
CA SER A 610 40.60 12.93 -18.91
C SER A 610 39.52 12.21 -18.08
N PHE A 611 39.93 11.56 -16.99
CA PHE A 611 39.01 10.84 -16.10
C PHE A 611 38.00 11.78 -15.45
N ALA A 612 36.75 11.34 -15.39
CA ALA A 612 35.68 11.93 -14.61
C ALA A 612 34.62 10.87 -14.30
N ASP A 613 33.89 11.05 -13.20
CA ASP A 613 32.79 10.19 -12.78
C ASP A 613 31.78 10.91 -11.89
N ASN A 614 30.63 10.26 -11.68
CA ASN A 614 29.62 10.59 -10.67
C ASN A 614 29.00 9.28 -10.16
N GLY A 615 28.60 9.23 -8.89
CA GLY A 615 28.03 8.03 -8.30
C GLY A 615 27.32 8.30 -6.98
N LEU A 616 26.44 7.37 -6.60
CA LEU A 616 25.78 7.36 -5.29
C LEU A 616 26.76 6.80 -4.25
N VAL A 617 27.27 7.64 -3.36
CA VAL A 617 28.32 7.25 -2.42
C VAL A 617 27.81 7.00 -1.00
N GLU A 618 26.66 7.56 -0.60
CA GLU A 618 26.09 7.27 0.72
C GLU A 618 24.57 7.43 0.78
N LEU A 619 23.96 6.68 1.69
CA LEU A 619 22.56 6.74 2.08
C LEU A 619 22.46 6.96 3.59
N LEU A 620 21.47 7.75 4.03
CA LEU A 620 21.16 7.91 5.45
C LEU A 620 19.64 7.94 5.67
N ALA A 621 19.12 6.98 6.42
CA ALA A 621 17.68 6.87 6.64
C ALA A 621 17.14 8.04 7.48
N LEU A 622 16.13 8.73 6.95
CA LEU A 622 15.39 9.78 7.68
C LEU A 622 14.27 9.21 8.54
N ASP A 623 13.64 8.13 8.06
CA ASP A 623 12.48 7.49 8.67
C ASP A 623 12.46 5.96 8.44
N ASN A 624 11.43 5.30 8.98
CA ASN A 624 11.22 3.85 8.91
C ASN A 624 10.48 3.40 7.64
N THR A 625 10.06 4.34 6.79
CA THR A 625 9.18 4.07 5.63
C THR A 625 9.90 4.16 4.29
N GLY A 626 11.19 4.48 4.28
CA GLY A 626 12.00 4.55 3.06
C GLY A 626 12.22 5.98 2.56
N THR A 627 12.16 6.98 3.43
CA THR A 627 12.74 8.30 3.13
C THR A 627 14.21 8.31 3.53
N LEU A 628 15.10 8.62 2.59
CA LEU A 628 16.55 8.61 2.76
C LEU A 628 17.14 9.98 2.39
N LEU A 629 18.32 10.28 2.92
CA LEU A 629 19.26 11.19 2.28
C LEU A 629 20.18 10.38 1.38
N ALA A 630 20.51 10.92 0.21
CA ALA A 630 21.48 10.33 -0.71
C ALA A 630 22.57 11.35 -1.03
N LEU A 631 23.84 10.96 -0.86
CA LEU A 631 24.99 11.76 -1.28
C LEU A 631 25.47 11.23 -2.64
N GLU A 632 25.43 12.09 -3.65
CA GLU A 632 26.12 11.85 -4.92
C GLU A 632 27.43 12.64 -4.94
N ARG A 633 28.50 11.99 -5.41
CA ARG A 633 29.83 12.58 -5.53
C ARG A 633 30.38 12.41 -6.93
N SER A 634 30.83 13.51 -7.51
CA SER A 634 31.51 13.57 -8.80
C SER A 634 32.94 14.06 -8.66
N PHE A 635 33.85 13.50 -9.46
CA PHE A 635 35.19 14.03 -9.66
C PHE A 635 35.47 14.24 -11.15
N ALA A 636 36.18 15.32 -11.49
CA ALA A 636 36.72 15.52 -12.83
C ALA A 636 38.17 16.04 -12.78
N VAL A 637 39.07 15.37 -13.50
CA VAL A 637 40.48 15.77 -13.58
C VAL A 637 40.59 17.23 -14.05
N GLY A 638 41.36 18.04 -13.33
CA GLY A 638 41.55 19.47 -13.64
C GLY A 638 40.44 20.38 -13.14
N VAL A 639 39.32 19.84 -12.66
CA VAL A 639 38.21 20.60 -12.06
C VAL A 639 38.14 20.36 -10.55
N GLY A 640 38.12 19.10 -10.11
CA GLY A 640 37.99 18.71 -8.70
C GLY A 640 36.68 17.98 -8.42
N ASN A 641 36.28 17.96 -7.13
CA ASN A 641 35.08 17.29 -6.65
C ASN A 641 33.85 18.21 -6.72
N ASN A 642 32.69 17.62 -6.95
CA ASN A 642 31.37 18.20 -6.73
C ASN A 642 30.52 17.21 -5.92
N LEU A 643 29.71 17.71 -5.00
CA LEU A 643 28.87 16.90 -4.12
C LEU A 643 27.44 17.42 -4.17
N ARG A 644 26.48 16.50 -4.17
CA ARG A 644 25.04 16.82 -4.11
C ARG A 644 24.34 15.95 -3.09
N LEU A 645 23.59 16.60 -2.21
CA LEU A 645 22.74 15.91 -1.24
C LEU A 645 21.29 15.95 -1.71
N TYR A 646 20.66 14.78 -1.75
CA TYR A 646 19.29 14.58 -2.14
C TYR A 646 18.46 14.07 -0.97
N GLU A 647 17.18 14.41 -0.94
CA GLU A 647 16.14 13.65 -0.23
C GLU A 647 15.54 12.66 -1.24
N VAL A 648 15.43 11.39 -0.85
CA VAL A 648 14.96 10.28 -1.69
C VAL A 648 13.78 9.60 -1.03
N ARG A 649 12.75 9.25 -1.81
CA ARG A 649 11.54 8.54 -1.35
C ARG A 649 11.36 7.22 -2.11
N LEU A 650 11.08 6.15 -1.36
CA LEU A 650 10.93 4.78 -1.86
C LEU A 650 9.49 4.24 -1.73
N GLN A 651 8.59 4.97 -1.07
CA GLN A 651 7.25 4.49 -0.66
C GLN A 651 6.37 4.02 -1.82
N ASP A 652 6.51 4.65 -3.00
CA ASP A 652 5.76 4.32 -4.21
C ASP A 652 6.66 3.74 -5.32
N ALA A 653 7.95 3.54 -5.04
CA ALA A 653 8.88 3.00 -6.03
C ALA A 653 8.58 1.51 -6.29
N THR A 654 8.59 1.12 -7.56
CA THR A 654 8.40 -0.26 -7.99
C THR A 654 9.47 -1.16 -7.39
N ASP A 655 9.08 -2.27 -6.77
CA ASP A 655 10.02 -3.31 -6.33
C ASP A 655 10.58 -4.06 -7.54
N ILE A 656 11.90 -3.97 -7.73
CA ILE A 656 12.63 -4.59 -8.83
C ILE A 656 13.47 -5.81 -8.36
N SER A 657 13.16 -6.35 -7.19
CA SER A 657 13.83 -7.51 -6.60
C SER A 657 13.83 -8.75 -7.51
N ASP A 658 12.73 -8.98 -8.23
CA ASP A 658 12.60 -10.08 -9.20
C ASP A 658 13.19 -9.77 -10.59
N VAL A 659 13.76 -8.58 -10.80
CA VAL A 659 14.34 -8.16 -12.09
C VAL A 659 15.84 -8.41 -12.11
N ASP A 660 16.28 -9.32 -12.98
CA ASP A 660 17.69 -9.75 -13.10
C ASP A 660 18.62 -8.75 -13.82
N ASN A 661 18.06 -7.95 -14.74
CA ASN A 661 18.77 -6.92 -15.50
C ASN A 661 17.83 -5.77 -15.86
N LEU A 662 18.32 -4.53 -15.82
CA LEU A 662 17.53 -3.34 -16.15
C LEU A 662 17.59 -2.95 -17.63
N LEU A 663 18.60 -3.36 -18.39
CA LEU A 663 18.62 -3.16 -19.84
C LEU A 663 17.64 -4.10 -20.55
N SER A 664 16.96 -3.62 -21.60
CA SER A 664 16.09 -4.46 -22.43
C SER A 664 16.87 -5.57 -23.15
N ASN A 665 18.15 -5.33 -23.44
CA ASN A 665 19.13 -6.35 -23.81
C ASN A 665 20.42 -6.17 -22.96
N PRO A 666 20.71 -7.08 -22.02
CA PRO A 666 21.85 -6.94 -21.10
C PRO A 666 23.24 -7.01 -21.77
N THR A 667 23.30 -7.35 -23.05
CA THR A 667 24.55 -7.37 -23.85
C THR A 667 24.74 -6.13 -24.73
N ASP A 668 23.75 -5.24 -24.76
CA ASP A 668 23.74 -4.03 -25.57
C ASP A 668 23.45 -2.81 -24.67
N PRO A 669 24.47 -2.02 -24.30
CA PRO A 669 24.30 -0.87 -23.41
C PRO A 669 23.39 0.21 -24.01
N ASP A 670 23.17 0.21 -25.33
CA ASP A 670 22.32 1.18 -26.02
C ASP A 670 20.86 0.71 -26.13
N SER A 671 20.51 -0.45 -25.54
CA SER A 671 19.18 -1.06 -25.67
C SER A 671 18.07 -0.36 -24.87
N GLY A 672 18.42 0.63 -24.05
CA GLY A 672 17.50 1.31 -23.15
C GLY A 672 17.06 0.44 -21.97
N LEU A 673 16.48 1.09 -20.96
CA LEU A 673 15.98 0.41 -19.77
C LEU A 673 14.64 -0.29 -20.04
N LEU A 674 14.35 -1.32 -19.25
CA LEU A 674 13.01 -1.85 -19.08
C LEU A 674 12.09 -0.74 -18.55
N GLU A 675 10.82 -0.80 -18.94
CA GLU A 675 9.81 0.12 -18.41
C GLU A 675 9.57 -0.22 -16.94
N VAL A 676 9.95 0.70 -16.05
CA VAL A 676 9.70 0.64 -14.62
C VAL A 676 8.67 1.72 -14.32
N GLU A 677 7.52 1.33 -13.76
CA GLU A 677 6.37 2.22 -13.57
C GLU A 677 6.73 3.43 -12.72
N GLN A 678 7.46 3.22 -11.61
CA GLN A 678 7.89 4.29 -10.73
C GLN A 678 9.29 4.01 -10.16
N VAL A 679 10.20 4.97 -10.37
CA VAL A 679 11.57 4.95 -9.81
C VAL A 679 11.62 5.73 -8.50
N ALA A 680 12.70 5.60 -7.73
CA ALA A 680 12.91 6.38 -6.53
C ALA A 680 12.84 7.88 -6.83
N GLU A 681 11.97 8.60 -6.12
CA GLU A 681 11.82 10.03 -6.30
C GLU A 681 12.93 10.77 -5.55
N LYS A 682 13.67 11.63 -6.24
CA LYS A 682 14.75 12.42 -5.63
C LYS A 682 14.52 13.92 -5.73
N ARG A 683 14.85 14.64 -4.66
CA ARG A 683 14.78 16.10 -4.54
C ARG A 683 16.12 16.65 -4.07
N LEU A 684 16.76 17.50 -4.87
CA LEU A 684 18.01 18.15 -4.48
C LEU A 684 17.79 19.04 -3.25
N LEU A 685 18.60 18.83 -2.22
CA LEU A 685 18.64 19.64 -1.00
C LEU A 685 19.78 20.66 -1.02
N LEU A 686 20.96 20.24 -1.48
CA LEU A 686 22.17 21.06 -1.49
C LEU A 686 23.12 20.61 -2.61
N ASP A 687 23.55 21.55 -3.45
CA ASP A 687 24.78 21.42 -4.24
C ASP A 687 25.91 22.10 -3.45
N PHE A 688 26.97 21.36 -3.13
CA PHE A 688 28.01 21.85 -2.23
C PHE A 688 28.89 22.93 -2.87
N ASP A 689 28.87 23.06 -4.20
CA ASP A 689 29.56 24.16 -4.90
C ASP A 689 29.04 25.53 -4.43
N ASP A 690 27.78 25.61 -3.99
CA ASP A 690 27.16 26.84 -3.49
C ASP A 690 27.78 27.32 -2.16
N LEU A 691 28.52 26.46 -1.46
CA LEU A 691 29.19 26.81 -0.20
C LEU A 691 30.44 27.67 -0.43
N GLY A 692 31.05 27.59 -1.61
CA GLY A 692 32.29 28.33 -1.94
C GLY A 692 33.52 27.92 -1.12
N ILE A 693 33.52 26.68 -0.60
CA ILE A 693 34.65 26.07 0.11
C ILE A 693 35.42 25.11 -0.81
N ARG A 694 36.61 24.68 -0.38
CA ARG A 694 37.31 23.59 -1.07
C ARG A 694 36.64 22.27 -0.67
N LEU A 695 36.17 21.49 -1.63
CA LEU A 695 35.65 20.14 -1.41
C LEU A 695 36.74 19.09 -1.67
N ASP A 696 36.70 17.99 -0.92
CA ASP A 696 37.49 16.77 -1.21
C ASP A 696 36.57 15.58 -1.51
N ASN A 697 37.10 14.35 -1.58
CA ASN A 697 36.38 13.12 -1.92
C ASN A 697 35.43 12.70 -0.78
N SER A 698 34.36 13.46 -0.54
CA SER A 698 33.38 13.18 0.51
C SER A 698 32.45 12.04 0.14
N GLU A 699 32.48 11.00 0.97
CA GLU A 699 31.77 9.74 0.76
C GLU A 699 30.98 9.30 2.00
N ALA A 700 31.19 9.93 3.16
CA ALA A 700 30.49 9.55 4.39
C ALA A 700 29.51 10.62 4.86
N ILE A 701 28.30 10.23 5.28
CA ILE A 701 27.37 11.09 6.02
C ILE A 701 26.82 10.39 7.28
N ALA A 702 26.62 11.16 8.35
CA ALA A 702 25.94 10.66 9.55
C ALA A 702 25.20 11.77 10.27
N PHE A 703 24.06 11.43 10.89
CA PHE A 703 23.46 12.30 11.89
C PHE A 703 24.35 12.43 13.11
N GLY A 704 24.27 13.57 13.78
CA GLY A 704 24.92 13.79 15.06
C GLY A 704 23.96 14.16 16.18
N PRO A 705 24.45 14.81 17.25
CA PRO A 705 23.58 15.31 18.30
C PRO A 705 22.64 16.41 17.79
N THR A 706 21.49 16.56 18.44
CA THR A 706 20.67 17.76 18.26
C THR A 706 21.45 19.00 18.70
N LEU A 707 21.51 20.01 17.83
CA LEU A 707 22.22 21.26 18.05
C LEU A 707 21.55 22.08 19.16
N PRO A 708 22.26 23.05 19.78
CA PRO A 708 21.72 23.88 20.85
C PRO A 708 20.44 24.67 20.47
N ASP A 709 20.22 24.90 19.18
CA ASP A 709 19.03 25.59 18.64
C ASP A 709 17.89 24.64 18.23
N GLY A 710 18.06 23.32 18.41
CA GLY A 710 17.04 22.31 18.14
C GLY A 710 17.13 21.64 16.77
N ARG A 711 18.00 22.13 15.86
CA ARG A 711 18.21 21.50 14.55
C ARG A 711 18.94 20.17 14.69
N GLN A 712 18.72 19.25 13.76
CA GLN A 712 19.45 17.99 13.68
C GLN A 712 20.81 18.23 13.02
N SER A 713 21.93 17.85 13.64
CA SER A 713 23.22 17.96 12.95
C SER A 713 23.42 16.84 11.93
N LEU A 714 24.09 17.16 10.82
CA LEU A 714 24.56 16.24 9.80
C LEU A 714 26.06 16.47 9.60
N ILE A 715 26.85 15.41 9.72
CA ILE A 715 28.28 15.41 9.44
C ILE A 715 28.52 14.78 8.07
N VAL A 716 29.40 15.40 7.29
CA VAL A 716 29.92 14.85 6.04
C VAL A 716 31.42 14.70 6.18
N ALA A 717 32.01 13.57 5.79
CA ALA A 717 33.46 13.37 5.83
C ALA A 717 34.04 12.88 4.50
N SER A 718 35.32 13.17 4.30
CA SER A 718 36.05 12.74 3.11
C SER A 718 37.04 11.62 3.33
N ASP A 719 37.02 10.72 2.35
CA ASP A 719 38.16 9.93 1.98
C ASP A 719 39.22 10.84 1.33
N ASN A 720 40.48 10.61 1.67
CA ASN A 720 41.61 11.32 1.09
C ASN A 720 42.45 10.44 0.16
N ASN A 721 41.99 9.21 -0.12
CA ASN A 721 42.68 8.14 -0.85
C ASN A 721 44.14 7.91 -0.39
N PHE A 722 44.49 8.32 0.83
CA PHE A 722 45.88 8.42 1.31
C PHE A 722 46.82 9.16 0.34
N ASN A 723 46.31 10.19 -0.34
CA ASN A 723 47.01 10.97 -1.36
C ASN A 723 47.44 12.34 -0.82
N ASP A 724 48.70 12.73 -1.04
CA ASP A 724 49.27 14.01 -0.59
C ASP A 724 48.56 15.26 -1.14
N SER A 725 47.75 15.12 -2.20
CA SER A 725 46.98 16.22 -2.80
C SER A 725 45.59 16.40 -2.19
N GLN A 726 45.12 15.43 -1.41
CA GLN A 726 43.80 15.39 -0.77
C GLN A 726 43.91 15.61 0.75
N ILE A 727 42.78 15.83 1.39
CA ILE A 727 42.66 16.04 2.84
C ILE A 727 41.52 15.17 3.40
N THR A 728 41.64 14.77 4.66
CA THR A 728 40.49 14.24 5.41
C THR A 728 39.73 15.44 5.97
N GLN A 729 38.57 15.72 5.40
CA GLN A 729 37.72 16.88 5.69
C GLN A 729 36.47 16.42 6.43
N PHE A 730 36.03 17.21 7.40
CA PHE A 730 34.73 17.09 8.06
C PHE A 730 33.97 18.39 7.84
N LEU A 731 32.73 18.28 7.40
CA LEU A 731 31.78 19.38 7.24
C LEU A 731 30.61 19.13 8.18
N ALA A 732 30.12 20.18 8.85
CA ALA A 732 28.91 20.10 9.66
C ALA A 732 27.80 20.96 9.09
N PHE A 733 26.58 20.42 9.14
CA PHE A 733 25.35 21.11 8.75
C PHE A 733 24.30 20.98 9.86
N GLY A 734 23.42 21.98 9.96
CA GLY A 734 22.19 21.91 10.74
C GLY A 734 21.00 21.75 9.80
N LEU A 735 20.19 20.72 10.03
CA LEU A 735 18.98 20.42 9.27
C LEU A 735 17.75 20.85 10.06
N ASP A 736 16.85 21.56 9.38
CA ASP A 736 15.48 21.74 9.82
C ASP A 736 14.67 20.53 9.35
N LEU A 737 14.20 19.72 10.31
CA LEU A 737 13.38 18.54 10.05
C LEU A 737 11.96 18.84 10.50
N ASP A 738 11.02 18.81 9.57
CA ASP A 738 9.60 18.86 9.87
C ASP A 738 9.02 17.44 9.86
N HIS A 739 8.14 17.16 10.80
CA HIS A 739 7.32 15.96 10.72
C HIS A 739 6.27 16.16 9.64
N ILE A 740 6.08 15.15 8.79
CA ILE A 740 4.85 15.08 8.01
C ILE A 740 3.74 14.85 9.04
N GLN A 741 3.06 15.92 9.44
CA GLN A 741 1.90 15.78 10.31
C GLN A 741 0.87 14.96 9.56
N SER A 742 0.63 13.73 10.03
CA SER A 742 -0.65 13.08 9.79
C SER A 742 -1.73 14.10 10.17
N PRO A 743 -2.78 14.30 9.36
CA PRO A 743 -3.87 15.17 9.74
C PRO A 743 -4.32 14.76 11.15
N THR A 744 -4.09 15.65 12.10
CA THR A 744 -4.47 15.38 13.47
C THR A 744 -5.99 15.34 13.46
N ALA A 745 -6.58 14.17 13.72
CA ALA A 745 -8.00 14.10 14.03
C ALA A 745 -8.24 15.08 15.18
N ILE A 746 -8.91 16.20 14.86
CA ILE A 746 -9.29 17.17 15.87
C ILE A 746 -10.38 16.50 16.68
N VAL A 747 -10.00 15.83 17.76
CA VAL A 747 -10.94 15.49 18.83
C VAL A 747 -11.32 16.81 19.48
N GLU A 748 -12.33 17.50 18.94
CA GLU A 748 -13.03 18.53 19.69
C GLU A 748 -13.75 17.84 20.84
N ALA A 749 -13.09 17.81 22.00
CA ALA A 749 -13.75 17.51 23.25
C ALA A 749 -14.90 18.50 23.43
N THR A 750 -16.14 18.03 23.28
CA THR A 750 -17.33 18.81 23.59
C THR A 750 -17.28 19.22 25.06
N SER A 751 -16.86 20.46 25.32
CA SER A 751 -17.02 21.09 26.62
C SER A 751 -18.51 21.35 26.85
N GLU A 752 -19.06 20.66 27.84
CA GLU A 752 -20.20 21.07 28.66
C GLU A 752 -21.48 21.53 27.94
N ILE A 753 -22.43 20.60 27.75
CA ILE A 753 -23.85 20.94 27.90
C ILE A 753 -24.35 20.31 29.19
N ASN A 754 -24.04 20.98 30.30
CA ASN A 754 -24.72 20.78 31.58
C ASN A 754 -25.70 21.93 31.79
N GLY A 755 -26.99 21.58 31.87
CA GLY A 755 -27.94 22.26 32.74
C GLY A 755 -28.75 23.41 32.17
N SER A 756 -30.05 23.15 32.04
CA SER A 756 -31.17 24.05 32.44
C SER A 756 -31.16 25.49 31.96
N ASP A 757 -32.10 25.87 31.10
CA ASP A 757 -33.23 26.70 31.55
C ASP A 757 -34.32 26.94 30.47
N VAL A 758 -35.54 26.59 30.86
CA VAL A 758 -36.75 27.43 30.80
C VAL A 758 -37.27 27.90 29.42
N LEU A 759 -38.36 27.26 29.00
CA LEU A 759 -39.39 27.76 28.09
C LEU A 759 -39.81 29.21 28.38
N PRO A 760 -40.22 29.98 27.36
CA PRO A 760 -41.34 30.88 27.48
C PRO A 760 -42.51 30.43 26.59
N THR A 761 -43.61 30.10 27.27
CA THR A 761 -44.97 30.17 26.72
C THR A 761 -45.30 31.59 26.31
N LEU A 762 -46.04 31.78 25.21
CA LEU A 762 -46.92 32.93 24.98
C LEU A 762 -47.90 32.62 23.83
N PRO A 763 -49.05 33.32 23.78
CA PRO A 763 -50.40 32.87 24.16
C PRO A 763 -51.15 32.01 23.13
#